data_AF-A0A7J4GY46-F1
#
_entry.id   AF-A0A7J4GY46-F1
#
_cell.length_a   1.000
_cell.length_b   1.000
_cell.length_c   1.000
_cell.angle_alpha   90.00
_cell.angle_beta   90.00
_cell.angle_gamma   90.00
#
_symmetry.space_group_name_H-M   'P 1'
#
loop_
_entity.id
_entity.type
_entity.pdbx_description
1 polymer ?
#
loop_
_entity_poly.entity_id
_entity_poly.type
_entity_poly.pdbx_seq_one_letter_code
_entity_poly.pdbx_strand_id
1 'polypeptide(L)'
;MSEEIWWAQRVKAWADEGFDVDAVIASLTEETALASELLLQYEAMVGRNRNLRRRVIDSPLTNDERAWWLERLDVLSKTESIAEEWNKNANLYFPWEPLIYRHKEEWREAGNSTQLRSLEKRLNHLDSSSIPATEPLLILFGDPTAENAISNLIAEIELEESRRRSVIKDMVELLNRDNIDGSQALEMDISTGLEYLSKLQNAADLVRSNRLKIEAEIRPFDSELAGKMISKDSIESSEQIEAVSSNFRSRLSTLNQNIGQWRNKGINFPHSDLVKPGELLDWEAGLEELENIIEIHLQALQRLNDFKTLWPNSVDEDELSGNLDRTEELIDLVDSLEQEWRRLELDGMETLDTWEIRGFAVDQWRQRFSEEPRSAFAWLNAELPRYERAFIMVNQLSNLDSSVENKDEVERRIAILKEYEKDDDLLEEMEDWIDIQTRRGARHRAMLELEWMDSLAKGLVDDENTAGLNLAQFEDLLANSKPRQSIPIDRLASGIIEEIEDWKQNGFSVEVILADLEQNPMTIALRMSNMRQGIDEHERLRERLESIDWRRDPELSVAINLELSRPDRLAALATSIPQLIQDLAKNQIADEHFKFIAWRPRKQNLPILMPIAQTTEDDAMEAILEEMETQSEPEIEPEIETETAPEPEIETETAPEPEIETETAPVPLNKEEPKVFKPVKGVDGFDELLEILGLESEEDVRRSLASHVGLEPRDMRVDRLLRLALRLMPKDDENDEVRFALIDDLASMAEKLTTWTRIRLEARHSSGTENLLEDSLKLGLALQRIPGPGTAIPLEADELDLPGFDDLPGLKHAVQNLGTRILLSRSGGVN
;
A
#
# COMPACT_ATOMS: atom_id res chain seq x y z
N MET A 1 18.23 -37.08 122.64
CA MET A 1 19.23 -36.00 122.52
C MET A 1 19.92 -36.24 121.18
N SER A 2 19.26 -35.85 120.09
CA SER A 2 19.84 -35.89 118.75
C SER A 2 21.00 -34.92 118.73
N GLU A 3 22.21 -35.39 118.44
CA GLU A 3 23.36 -34.52 118.17
C GLU A 3 22.93 -33.52 117.09
N GLU A 4 22.84 -32.24 117.47
CA GLU A 4 22.66 -31.19 116.47
C GLU A 4 23.88 -31.24 115.56
N ILE A 5 23.66 -31.76 114.36
CA ILE A 5 24.66 -31.80 113.32
C ILE A 5 25.13 -30.36 113.10
N TRP A 6 26.40 -30.08 113.39
CA TRP A 6 26.96 -28.72 113.48
C TRP A 6 26.79 -27.89 112.19
N TRP A 7 26.61 -28.55 111.04
CA TRP A 7 26.38 -27.92 109.74
C TRP A 7 24.90 -27.65 109.40
N ALA A 8 23.94 -28.19 110.15
CA ALA A 8 22.51 -28.07 109.87
C ALA A 8 22.01 -26.62 109.93
N GLN A 9 22.57 -25.80 110.81
CA GLN A 9 22.24 -24.37 110.89
C GLN A 9 22.69 -23.60 109.62
N ARG A 10 23.81 -24.02 109.01
CA ARG A 10 24.35 -23.38 107.81
C ARG A 10 23.56 -23.75 106.55
N VAL A 11 23.20 -25.03 106.43
CA VAL A 11 22.34 -25.55 105.37
C VAL A 11 20.94 -24.92 105.44
N LYS A 12 20.39 -24.76 106.66
CA LYS A 12 19.11 -24.07 106.85
C LYS A 12 19.16 -22.61 106.40
N ALA A 13 20.25 -21.90 106.67
CA ALA A 13 20.44 -20.54 106.17
C ALA A 13 20.46 -20.46 104.62
N TRP A 14 20.96 -21.50 103.93
CA TRP A 14 20.89 -21.58 102.48
C TRP A 14 19.47 -21.92 101.97
N ALA A 15 18.74 -22.78 102.68
CA ALA A 15 17.33 -23.06 102.39
C ALA A 15 16.48 -21.78 102.47
N ASP A 16 16.68 -20.98 103.52
CA ASP A 16 15.95 -19.73 103.76
C ASP A 16 16.26 -18.65 102.69
N GLU A 17 17.39 -18.76 101.99
CA GLU A 17 17.77 -17.92 100.83
C GLU A 17 17.22 -18.43 99.49
N GLY A 18 16.45 -19.53 99.50
CA GLY A 18 15.81 -20.11 98.32
C GLY A 18 16.74 -20.98 97.48
N PHE A 19 17.74 -21.64 98.08
CA PHE A 19 18.52 -22.66 97.39
C PHE A 19 17.93 -24.06 97.61
N ASP A 20 17.99 -24.91 96.59
CA ASP A 20 17.72 -26.34 96.73
C ASP A 20 18.90 -27.02 97.46
N VAL A 21 18.66 -27.35 98.73
CA VAL A 21 19.64 -27.96 99.63
C VAL A 21 19.47 -29.46 99.78
N ASP A 22 18.51 -30.09 99.09
CA ASP A 22 18.24 -31.53 99.24
C ASP A 22 19.43 -32.37 98.76
N ALA A 23 20.04 -31.99 97.64
CA ALA A 23 21.27 -32.61 97.13
C ALA A 23 22.48 -32.38 98.05
N VAL A 24 22.56 -31.21 98.68
CA VAL A 24 23.63 -30.85 99.63
C VAL A 24 23.50 -31.69 100.90
N ILE A 25 22.29 -31.81 101.44
CA ILE A 25 21.97 -32.63 102.62
C ILE A 25 22.31 -34.09 102.34
N ALA A 26 21.90 -34.64 101.19
CA ALA A 26 22.22 -36.01 100.80
C ALA A 26 23.74 -36.27 100.80
N SER A 27 24.53 -35.41 100.13
CA SER A 27 25.99 -35.56 100.07
C SER A 27 26.70 -35.42 101.43
N LEU A 28 26.21 -34.53 102.30
CA LEU A 28 26.76 -34.34 103.66
C LEU A 28 26.40 -35.49 104.61
N THR A 29 25.31 -36.21 104.35
CA THR A 29 24.90 -37.40 105.12
C THR A 29 25.60 -38.68 104.67
N GLU A 30 25.99 -38.80 103.40
CA GLU A 30 26.72 -39.95 102.85
C GLU A 30 28.20 -39.94 103.25
N GLU A 31 28.84 -38.77 103.32
CA GLU A 31 30.28 -38.64 103.61
C GLU A 31 30.54 -37.74 104.84
N THR A 32 30.05 -38.15 106.01
CA THR A 32 30.15 -37.35 107.25
C THR A 32 31.59 -37.03 107.70
N ALA A 33 32.58 -37.82 107.27
CA ALA A 33 34.00 -37.62 107.60
C ALA A 33 34.66 -36.50 106.76
N LEU A 34 34.16 -36.23 105.56
CA LEU A 34 34.59 -35.16 104.65
C LEU A 34 33.66 -33.94 104.70
N ALA A 35 32.68 -33.95 105.60
CA ALA A 35 31.64 -32.94 105.69
C ALA A 35 32.17 -31.51 105.80
N SER A 36 33.31 -31.28 106.46
CA SER A 36 33.93 -29.94 106.54
C SER A 36 34.50 -29.45 105.21
N GLU A 37 35.09 -30.34 104.41
CA GLU A 37 35.64 -30.01 103.09
C GLU A 37 34.52 -29.81 102.06
N LEU A 38 33.50 -30.67 102.08
CA LEU A 38 32.29 -30.52 101.28
C LEU A 38 31.55 -29.23 101.62
N LEU A 39 31.45 -28.86 102.90
CA LEU A 39 30.86 -27.57 103.32
C LEU A 39 31.60 -26.37 102.72
N LEU A 40 32.93 -26.38 102.74
CA LEU A 40 33.75 -25.31 102.16
C LEU A 40 33.55 -25.22 100.64
N GLN A 41 33.45 -26.37 99.95
CA GLN A 41 33.15 -26.41 98.52
C GLN A 41 31.75 -25.87 98.21
N TYR A 42 30.73 -26.29 98.96
CA TYR A 42 29.37 -25.77 98.81
C TYR A 42 29.27 -24.28 99.21
N GLU A 43 30.01 -23.82 100.22
CA GLU A 43 30.05 -22.41 100.58
C GLU A 43 30.69 -21.55 99.47
N ALA A 44 31.73 -22.07 98.82
CA ALA A 44 32.30 -21.47 97.62
C ALA A 44 31.30 -21.44 96.45
N MET A 45 30.54 -22.53 96.24
CA MET A 45 29.48 -22.59 95.21
C MET A 45 28.33 -21.62 95.50
N VAL A 46 27.85 -21.55 96.75
CA VAL A 46 26.84 -20.58 97.20
C VAL A 46 27.36 -19.16 97.01
N GLY A 47 28.62 -18.89 97.33
CA GLY A 47 29.26 -17.60 97.09
C GLY A 47 29.26 -17.21 95.61
N ARG A 48 29.64 -18.14 94.72
CA ARG A 48 29.59 -17.96 93.26
C ARG A 48 28.17 -17.76 92.76
N ASN A 49 27.21 -18.53 93.26
CA ASN A 49 25.80 -18.44 92.89
C ASN A 49 25.19 -17.09 93.31
N ARG A 50 25.47 -16.62 94.54
CA ARG A 50 25.08 -15.27 94.99
C ARG A 50 25.63 -14.16 94.09
N ASN A 51 26.88 -14.29 93.67
CA ASN A 51 27.48 -13.34 92.73
C ASN A 51 26.80 -13.42 91.35
N LEU A 52 26.49 -14.62 90.86
CA LEU A 52 25.80 -14.82 89.60
C LEU A 52 24.35 -14.32 89.61
N ARG A 53 23.59 -14.56 90.69
CA ARG A 53 22.26 -13.97 90.92
C ARG A 53 22.32 -12.45 90.89
N ARG A 54 23.34 -11.82 91.51
CA ARG A 54 23.54 -10.36 91.42
C ARG A 54 23.79 -9.91 89.99
N ARG A 55 24.63 -10.60 89.23
CA ARG A 55 24.90 -10.31 87.81
C ARG A 55 23.63 -10.39 86.96
N VAL A 56 22.81 -11.42 87.16
CA VAL A 56 21.51 -11.59 86.48
C VAL A 56 20.55 -10.45 86.84
N ILE A 57 20.48 -10.06 88.11
CA ILE A 57 19.62 -8.96 88.57
C ILE A 57 20.05 -7.61 87.98
N ASP A 58 21.35 -7.36 87.91
CA ASP A 58 21.93 -6.11 87.41
C ASP A 58 21.97 -6.03 85.86
N SER A 59 21.59 -7.11 85.17
CA SER A 59 21.61 -7.21 83.69
C SER A 59 20.45 -6.46 83.01
N PRO A 60 20.60 -6.09 81.71
CA PRO A 60 19.56 -5.42 80.93
C PRO A 60 18.41 -6.35 80.47
N LEU A 61 18.39 -7.62 80.89
CA LEU A 61 17.41 -8.60 80.44
C LEU A 61 15.97 -8.25 80.86
N THR A 62 15.00 -8.77 80.10
CA THR A 62 13.58 -8.64 80.43
C THR A 62 13.25 -9.32 81.76
N ASN A 63 12.13 -8.95 82.41
CA ASN A 63 11.73 -9.56 83.69
C ASN A 63 11.57 -11.09 83.56
N ASP A 64 11.05 -11.56 82.42
CA ASP A 64 10.79 -12.97 82.17
C ASP A 64 12.10 -13.75 81.99
N GLU A 65 13.05 -13.21 81.24
CA GLU A 65 14.39 -13.80 81.07
C GLU A 65 15.16 -13.81 82.40
N ARG A 66 15.06 -12.74 83.20
CA ARG A 66 15.68 -12.70 84.54
C ARG A 66 15.09 -13.75 85.46
N ALA A 67 13.77 -13.91 85.48
CA ALA A 67 13.11 -14.94 86.27
C ALA A 67 13.57 -16.35 85.84
N TRP A 68 13.68 -16.59 84.53
CA TRP A 68 14.16 -17.86 83.99
C TRP A 68 15.59 -18.19 84.44
N TRP A 69 16.52 -17.22 84.41
CA TRP A 69 17.88 -17.43 84.91
C TRP A 69 17.93 -17.64 86.42
N LEU A 70 17.14 -16.90 87.19
CA LEU A 70 17.11 -17.00 88.66
C LEU A 70 16.57 -18.35 89.13
N GLU A 71 15.49 -18.86 88.51
CA GLU A 71 14.92 -20.18 88.83
C GLU A 71 15.94 -21.31 88.57
N ARG A 72 16.71 -21.21 87.48
CA ARG A 72 17.78 -22.19 87.18
C ARG A 72 18.90 -22.15 88.22
N LEU A 73 19.17 -20.97 88.79
CA LEU A 73 20.21 -20.76 89.81
C LEU A 73 19.84 -21.26 91.20
N ASP A 74 18.58 -21.63 91.44
CA ASP A 74 18.15 -22.21 92.71
C ASP A 74 18.81 -23.58 92.98
N VAL A 75 19.21 -24.29 91.92
CA VAL A 75 19.90 -25.59 91.99
C VAL A 75 21.42 -25.41 92.08
N LEU A 76 21.98 -25.63 93.27
CA LEU A 76 23.41 -25.43 93.58
C LEU A 76 24.37 -26.28 92.73
N SER A 77 24.00 -27.52 92.41
CA SER A 77 24.85 -28.44 91.64
C SER A 77 25.10 -28.00 90.20
N LYS A 78 24.27 -27.10 89.64
CA LYS A 78 24.38 -26.59 88.27
C LYS A 78 25.08 -25.24 88.18
N THR A 79 25.58 -24.70 89.29
CA THR A 79 26.12 -23.33 89.35
C THR A 79 27.25 -23.09 88.32
N GLU A 80 28.15 -24.06 88.12
CA GLU A 80 29.27 -23.90 87.18
C GLU A 80 28.84 -23.93 85.71
N SER A 81 27.94 -24.84 85.33
CA SER A 81 27.43 -24.88 83.95
C SER A 81 26.60 -23.64 83.62
N ILE A 82 25.77 -23.17 84.55
CA ILE A 82 24.99 -21.95 84.39
C ILE A 82 25.90 -20.72 84.31
N ALA A 83 27.02 -20.69 85.05
CA ALA A 83 28.00 -19.62 84.95
C ALA A 83 28.67 -19.57 83.56
N GLU A 84 29.00 -20.71 82.96
CA GLU A 84 29.53 -20.78 81.60
C GLU A 84 28.51 -20.33 80.56
N GLU A 85 27.26 -20.81 80.66
CA GLU A 85 26.18 -20.39 79.79
C GLU A 85 25.89 -18.89 79.91
N TRP A 86 25.90 -18.36 81.13
CA TRP A 86 25.77 -16.93 81.39
C TRP A 86 26.88 -16.14 80.72
N ASN A 87 28.15 -16.54 80.88
CA ASN A 87 29.26 -15.83 80.27
C ASN A 87 29.21 -15.89 78.73
N LYS A 88 28.73 -17.00 78.14
CA LYS A 88 28.50 -17.09 76.69
C LYS A 88 27.40 -16.15 76.22
N ASN A 89 26.28 -16.10 76.96
CA ASN A 89 25.18 -15.19 76.67
C ASN A 89 25.62 -13.72 76.82
N ALA A 90 26.31 -13.41 77.92
CA ALA A 90 26.86 -12.09 78.19
C ALA A 90 27.82 -11.61 77.09
N ASN A 91 28.72 -12.47 76.61
CA ASN A 91 29.62 -12.12 75.51
C ASN A 91 28.89 -11.81 74.18
N LEU A 92 27.66 -12.30 73.98
CA LEU A 92 26.89 -12.06 72.76
C LEU A 92 26.04 -10.79 72.85
N TYR A 93 25.34 -10.59 73.97
CA TYR A 93 24.35 -9.52 74.09
C TYR A 93 24.82 -8.32 74.92
N PHE A 94 25.80 -8.50 75.82
CA PHE A 94 26.34 -7.42 76.65
C PHE A 94 27.84 -7.65 76.94
N PRO A 95 28.72 -7.53 75.92
CA PRO A 95 30.12 -7.96 75.97
C PRO A 95 30.98 -7.28 77.05
N TRP A 96 30.55 -6.12 77.56
CA TRP A 96 31.22 -5.37 78.62
C TRP A 96 31.06 -6.00 80.01
N GLU A 97 29.95 -6.69 80.29
CA GLU A 97 29.64 -7.19 81.64
C GLU A 97 30.70 -8.16 82.19
N PRO A 98 31.20 -9.16 81.42
CA PRO A 98 32.21 -10.08 81.94
C PRO A 98 33.53 -9.38 82.27
N LEU A 99 33.87 -8.32 81.54
CA LEU A 99 35.09 -7.54 81.74
C LEU A 99 34.96 -6.61 82.94
N ILE A 100 33.83 -5.91 83.05
CA ILE A 100 33.48 -5.09 84.22
C ILE A 100 33.50 -5.95 85.48
N TYR A 101 32.96 -7.17 85.43
CA TYR A 101 32.99 -8.10 86.57
C TYR A 101 34.41 -8.49 86.98
N ARG A 102 35.30 -8.77 86.02
CA ARG A 102 36.72 -9.12 86.29
C ARG A 102 37.49 -7.98 86.94
N HIS A 103 37.34 -6.75 86.42
CA HIS A 103 38.10 -5.58 86.88
C HIS A 103 37.39 -4.78 87.99
N LYS A 104 36.21 -5.23 88.45
CA LYS A 104 35.39 -4.52 89.46
C LYS A 104 36.14 -4.16 90.75
N GLU A 105 37.02 -5.04 91.20
CA GLU A 105 37.82 -4.87 92.41
C GLU A 105 38.87 -3.76 92.20
N GLU A 106 39.54 -3.72 91.05
CA GLU A 106 40.54 -2.71 90.68
C GLU A 106 39.92 -1.31 90.57
N TRP A 107 38.73 -1.22 89.97
CA TRP A 107 37.95 0.02 89.95
C TRP A 107 37.45 0.45 91.33
N ARG A 108 37.21 -0.50 92.24
CA ARG A 108 36.84 -0.20 93.63
C ARG A 108 38.02 0.32 94.43
N GLU A 109 39.20 -0.26 94.24
CA GLU A 109 40.46 0.18 94.87
C GLU A 109 40.88 1.58 94.41
N ALA A 110 40.62 1.91 93.14
CA ALA A 110 40.84 3.25 92.59
C ALA A 110 39.81 4.31 93.04
N GLY A 111 38.72 3.91 93.71
CA GLY A 111 37.65 4.82 94.16
C GLY A 111 36.57 5.12 93.12
N ASN A 112 36.66 4.58 91.91
CA ASN A 112 35.80 4.90 90.75
C ASN A 112 34.57 3.99 90.61
N SER A 113 34.15 3.31 91.69
CA SER A 113 33.05 2.32 91.64
C SER A 113 31.68 2.90 91.25
N THR A 114 31.41 4.17 91.56
CA THR A 114 30.16 4.86 91.18
C THR A 114 30.16 5.21 89.70
N GLN A 115 31.32 5.59 89.16
CA GLN A 115 31.51 5.91 87.75
C GLN A 115 31.40 4.65 86.90
N LEU A 116 32.03 3.54 87.32
CA LEU A 116 31.88 2.25 86.64
C LEU A 116 30.41 1.82 86.52
N ARG A 117 29.63 1.96 87.61
CA ARG A 117 28.19 1.69 87.59
C ARG A 117 27.42 2.63 86.67
N SER A 118 27.86 3.87 86.51
CA SER A 118 27.23 4.83 85.59
C SER A 118 27.51 4.46 84.14
N LEU A 119 28.74 4.01 83.82
CA LEU A 119 29.13 3.53 82.50
C LEU A 119 28.37 2.24 82.14
N GLU A 120 28.29 1.30 83.09
CA GLU A 120 27.51 0.05 82.94
C GLU A 120 26.03 0.33 82.65
N LYS A 121 25.41 1.29 83.35
CA LYS A 121 24.01 1.68 83.10
C LYS A 121 23.81 2.30 81.72
N ARG A 122 24.75 3.12 81.25
CA ARG A 122 24.68 3.72 79.90
C ARG A 122 24.78 2.66 78.83
N LEU A 123 25.76 1.75 78.95
CA LEU A 123 25.93 0.63 78.03
C LEU A 123 24.70 -0.29 77.99
N ASN A 124 24.09 -0.56 79.16
CA ASN A 124 22.86 -1.35 79.26
C ASN A 124 21.63 -0.67 78.63
N HIS A 125 21.68 0.62 78.32
CA HIS A 125 20.60 1.35 77.65
C HIS A 125 20.77 1.47 76.14
N LEU A 126 21.92 1.05 75.60
CA LEU A 126 22.17 1.03 74.17
C LEU A 126 21.24 0.04 73.46
N ASP A 127 20.90 0.37 72.23
CA ASP A 127 20.14 -0.47 71.32
C ASP A 127 20.95 -1.70 70.91
N SER A 128 20.26 -2.80 70.61
CA SER A 128 20.90 -4.06 70.19
C SER A 128 21.81 -3.86 68.96
N SER A 129 21.44 -2.93 68.07
CA SER A 129 22.19 -2.58 66.87
C SER A 129 23.52 -1.87 67.12
N SER A 130 23.73 -1.32 68.32
CA SER A 130 24.94 -0.58 68.70
C SER A 130 25.94 -1.40 69.50
N ILE A 131 25.59 -2.63 69.89
CA ILE A 131 26.48 -3.55 70.62
C ILE A 131 27.83 -3.73 69.89
N PRO A 132 27.90 -3.93 68.56
CA PRO A 132 29.19 -4.06 67.87
C PRO A 132 30.08 -2.82 67.99
N ALA A 133 29.49 -1.61 68.10
CA ALA A 133 30.25 -0.38 68.25
C ALA A 133 30.95 -0.27 69.61
N THR A 134 30.57 -1.11 70.59
CA THR A 134 31.19 -1.14 71.92
C THR A 134 32.50 -1.92 71.99
N GLU A 135 32.85 -2.69 70.96
CA GLU A 135 34.05 -3.55 70.93
C GLU A 135 35.38 -2.81 71.24
N PRO A 136 35.63 -1.59 70.73
CA PRO A 136 36.83 -0.82 71.05
C PRO A 136 36.93 -0.40 72.53
N LEU A 137 35.78 -0.25 73.22
CA LEU A 137 35.71 0.12 74.64
C LEU A 137 36.20 -1.01 75.54
N LEU A 138 36.05 -2.27 75.10
CA LEU A 138 36.26 -3.46 75.91
C LEU A 138 37.69 -3.55 76.47
N ILE A 139 38.68 -3.11 75.69
CA ILE A 139 40.10 -3.11 76.08
C ILE A 139 40.37 -2.10 77.21
N LEU A 140 39.63 -0.99 77.23
CA LEU A 140 39.86 0.12 78.17
C LEU A 140 39.36 -0.16 79.59
N PHE A 141 38.47 -1.14 79.77
CA PHE A 141 37.94 -1.50 81.10
C PHE A 141 38.98 -2.11 82.04
N GLY A 142 40.13 -2.54 81.51
CA GLY A 142 41.27 -3.01 82.32
C GLY A 142 42.00 -1.88 83.06
N ASP A 143 41.84 -0.63 82.64
CA ASP A 143 42.56 0.52 83.21
C ASP A 143 41.58 1.51 83.89
N PRO A 144 41.55 1.61 85.25
CA PRO A 144 40.63 2.50 85.97
C PRO A 144 40.80 4.00 85.70
N THR A 145 41.92 4.42 85.10
CA THR A 145 42.21 5.81 84.71
C THR A 145 41.60 6.20 83.37
N ALA A 146 41.14 5.23 82.57
CA ALA A 146 40.60 5.45 81.23
C ALA A 146 39.12 5.87 81.20
N GLU A 147 38.54 6.24 82.34
CA GLU A 147 37.12 6.63 82.49
C GLU A 147 36.67 7.67 81.44
N ASN A 148 37.43 8.76 81.27
CA ASN A 148 37.08 9.82 80.33
C ASN A 148 37.06 9.32 78.88
N ALA A 149 37.97 8.43 78.51
CA ALA A 149 38.03 7.85 77.17
C ALA A 149 36.82 6.93 76.92
N ILE A 150 36.47 6.09 77.90
CA ILE A 150 35.29 5.22 77.83
C ILE A 150 34.01 6.06 77.75
N SER A 151 33.90 7.10 78.57
CA SER A 151 32.71 7.99 78.57
C SER A 151 32.53 8.74 77.25
N ASN A 152 33.62 9.21 76.64
CA ASN A 152 33.57 9.90 75.35
C ASN A 152 33.13 8.96 74.22
N LEU A 153 33.72 7.77 74.15
CA LEU A 153 33.34 6.78 73.14
C LEU A 153 31.90 6.30 73.32
N ILE A 154 31.40 6.12 74.56
CA ILE A 154 29.97 5.84 74.79
C ILE A 154 29.09 7.03 74.32
N ALA A 155 29.52 8.27 74.56
CA ALA A 155 28.77 9.45 74.11
C ALA A 155 28.70 9.55 72.58
N GLU A 156 29.76 9.14 71.86
CA GLU A 156 29.75 9.05 70.40
C GLU A 156 28.72 8.02 69.91
N ILE A 157 28.67 6.85 70.55
CA ILE A 157 27.69 5.79 70.23
C ILE A 157 26.24 6.27 70.51
N GLU A 158 25.99 6.87 71.67
CA GLU A 158 24.67 7.42 72.04
C GLU A 158 24.22 8.53 71.07
N LEU A 159 25.16 9.36 70.61
CA LEU A 159 24.90 10.40 69.64
C LEU A 159 24.54 9.80 68.26
N GLU A 160 25.21 8.73 67.86
CA GLU A 160 24.90 8.02 66.62
C GLU A 160 23.52 7.34 66.68
N GLU A 161 23.16 6.70 67.79
CA GLU A 161 21.82 6.15 68.01
C GLU A 161 20.73 7.22 67.91
N SER A 162 20.98 8.37 68.55
CA SER A 162 20.06 9.51 68.53
C SER A 162 19.84 10.02 67.10
N ARG A 163 20.92 10.08 66.28
CA ARG A 163 20.83 10.41 64.86
C ARG A 163 20.00 9.37 64.10
N ARG A 164 20.26 8.08 64.29
CA ARG A 164 19.51 6.99 63.63
C ARG A 164 18.02 7.01 63.98
N ARG A 165 17.67 7.24 65.25
CA ARG A 165 16.27 7.39 65.69
C ARG A 165 15.61 8.64 65.11
N SER A 166 16.35 9.73 64.92
CA SER A 166 15.86 10.90 64.18
C SER A 166 15.51 10.54 62.74
N VAL A 167 16.36 9.77 62.05
CA VAL A 167 16.09 9.33 60.67
C VAL A 167 14.83 8.47 60.58
N ILE A 168 14.62 7.54 61.51
CA ILE A 168 13.39 6.74 61.59
C ILE A 168 12.17 7.67 61.73
N LYS A 169 12.24 8.65 62.63
CA LYS A 169 11.16 9.62 62.82
C LYS A 169 10.89 10.42 61.55
N ASP A 170 11.93 10.91 60.88
CA ASP A 170 11.80 11.67 59.64
C ASP A 170 11.18 10.80 58.52
N MET A 171 11.58 9.53 58.41
CA MET A 171 10.99 8.57 57.45
C MET A 171 9.51 8.29 57.77
N VAL A 172 9.14 8.16 59.04
CA VAL A 172 7.74 8.01 59.46
C VAL A 172 6.93 9.26 59.13
N GLU A 173 7.48 10.45 59.35
CA GLU A 173 6.83 11.71 58.96
C GLU A 173 6.63 11.83 57.44
N LEU A 174 7.60 11.37 56.64
CA LEU A 174 7.47 11.30 55.18
C LEU A 174 6.38 10.32 54.74
N LEU A 175 6.37 9.09 55.28
CA LEU A 175 5.33 8.10 54.95
C LEU A 175 3.94 8.56 55.39
N ASN A 176 3.83 9.21 56.55
CA ASN A 176 2.56 9.78 57.03
C ASN A 176 2.02 10.89 56.11
N ARG A 177 2.91 11.70 55.50
CA ARG A 177 2.49 12.68 54.47
C ARG A 177 1.87 12.00 53.25
N ASP A 178 2.31 10.78 52.95
CA ASP A 178 1.80 9.94 51.87
C ASP A 178 0.63 9.04 52.33
N ASN A 179 0.07 9.27 53.52
CA ASN A 179 -1.01 8.47 54.16
C ASN A 179 -0.64 6.99 54.44
N ILE A 180 0.64 6.69 54.58
CA ILE A 180 1.14 5.35 54.93
C ILE A 180 1.61 5.39 56.39
N ASP A 181 0.96 4.59 57.25
CA ASP A 181 1.29 4.54 58.67
C ASP A 181 2.57 3.74 58.92
N GLY A 182 3.66 4.45 59.24
CA GLY A 182 4.95 3.88 59.64
C GLY A 182 5.18 3.86 61.15
N SER A 183 4.20 4.25 61.97
CA SER A 183 4.39 4.50 63.41
C SER A 183 4.98 3.32 64.19
N GLN A 184 4.72 2.08 63.75
CA GLN A 184 5.28 0.86 64.35
C GLN A 184 6.81 0.85 64.38
N ALA A 185 7.48 1.53 63.45
CA ALA A 185 8.94 1.58 63.39
C ALA A 185 9.58 2.31 64.58
N LEU A 186 8.83 3.16 65.28
CA LEU A 186 9.35 3.93 66.42
C LEU A 186 9.54 3.08 67.69
N GLU A 187 8.83 1.95 67.78
CA GLU A 187 8.89 1.03 68.93
C GLU A 187 9.87 -0.12 68.72
N MET A 188 10.34 -0.31 67.48
CA MET A 188 11.24 -1.40 67.11
C MET A 188 12.71 -1.02 67.35
N ASP A 189 13.56 -2.03 67.48
CA ASP A 189 15.01 -1.87 67.39
C ASP A 189 15.39 -1.13 66.11
N ILE A 190 16.43 -0.28 66.17
CA ILE A 190 16.76 0.66 65.09
C ILE A 190 16.92 -0.05 63.73
N SER A 191 17.60 -1.20 63.71
CA SER A 191 17.82 -1.98 62.49
C SER A 191 16.51 -2.52 61.91
N THR A 192 15.68 -3.14 62.74
CA THR A 192 14.41 -3.73 62.32
C THR A 192 13.40 -2.65 61.90
N GLY A 193 13.39 -1.51 62.60
CA GLY A 193 12.58 -0.35 62.24
C GLY A 193 12.97 0.22 60.87
N LEU A 194 14.26 0.37 60.58
CA LEU A 194 14.73 0.83 59.26
C LEU A 194 14.39 -0.16 58.14
N GLU A 195 14.54 -1.47 58.36
CA GLU A 195 14.14 -2.49 57.38
C GLU A 195 12.63 -2.48 57.11
N TYR A 196 11.82 -2.33 58.16
CA TYR A 196 10.37 -2.22 58.03
C TYR A 196 9.96 -0.98 57.23
N LEU A 197 10.56 0.18 57.53
CA LEU A 197 10.31 1.41 56.80
C LEU A 197 10.77 1.32 55.33
N SER A 198 11.90 0.67 55.07
CA SER A 198 12.37 0.42 53.70
C SER A 198 11.36 -0.41 52.90
N LYS A 199 10.79 -1.47 53.49
CA LYS A 199 9.73 -2.27 52.85
C LYS A 199 8.47 -1.45 52.55
N LEU A 200 8.02 -0.64 53.52
CA LEU A 200 6.88 0.27 53.33
C LEU A 200 7.14 1.30 52.22
N GLN A 201 8.33 1.89 52.20
CA GLN A 201 8.73 2.85 51.19
C GLN A 201 8.74 2.22 49.79
N ASN A 202 9.32 1.03 49.64
CA ASN A 202 9.32 0.32 48.35
C ASN A 202 7.90 0.02 47.86
N ALA A 203 7.00 -0.38 48.77
CA ALA A 203 5.58 -0.58 48.42
C ALA A 203 4.91 0.74 48.01
N ALA A 204 5.20 1.84 48.70
CA ALA A 204 4.70 3.17 48.36
C ALA A 204 5.18 3.64 46.98
N ASP A 205 6.47 3.48 46.69
CA ASP A 205 7.09 3.86 45.43
C ASP A 205 6.52 3.05 44.25
N LEU A 206 6.24 1.76 44.46
CA LEU A 206 5.55 0.91 43.49
C LEU A 206 4.13 1.41 43.20
N VAL A 207 3.34 1.73 44.22
CA VAL A 207 1.99 2.28 44.04
C VAL A 207 2.04 3.63 43.32
N ARG A 208 2.98 4.50 43.70
CA ARG A 208 3.17 5.82 43.06
C ARG A 208 3.57 5.69 41.60
N SER A 209 4.52 4.82 41.29
CA SER A 209 4.95 4.59 39.90
C SER A 209 3.83 3.99 39.05
N ASN A 210 3.07 3.03 39.59
CA ASN A 210 1.88 2.49 38.93
C ASN A 210 0.82 3.56 38.69
N ARG A 211 0.56 4.44 39.66
CA ARG A 211 -0.38 5.56 39.49
C ARG A 211 0.07 6.53 38.41
N LEU A 212 1.36 6.90 38.40
CA LEU A 212 1.94 7.75 37.35
C LEU A 212 1.83 7.09 35.97
N LYS A 213 2.10 5.78 35.86
CA LYS A 213 1.89 5.03 34.61
C LYS A 213 0.43 5.02 34.18
N ILE A 214 -0.51 4.78 35.09
CA ILE A 214 -1.95 4.81 34.76
C ILE A 214 -2.35 6.21 34.26
N GLU A 215 -1.91 7.28 34.95
CA GLU A 215 -2.24 8.66 34.56
C GLU A 215 -1.59 9.07 33.24
N ALA A 216 -0.36 8.64 32.95
CA ALA A 216 0.38 9.02 31.75
C ALA A 216 0.07 8.13 30.53
N GLU A 217 -0.16 6.83 30.74
CA GLU A 217 -0.23 5.83 29.67
C GLU A 217 -1.62 5.24 29.44
N ILE A 218 -2.52 5.26 30.43
CA ILE A 218 -3.86 4.66 30.28
C ILE A 218 -4.93 5.75 30.19
N ARG A 219 -4.86 6.76 31.07
CA ARG A 219 -5.84 7.86 31.12
C ARG A 219 -6.00 8.62 29.80
N PRO A 220 -4.95 8.83 28.98
CA PRO A 220 -5.12 9.46 27.68
C PRO A 220 -5.98 8.65 26.71
N PHE A 221 -6.06 7.32 26.88
CA PHE A 221 -6.89 6.43 26.05
C PHE A 221 -8.28 6.21 26.66
N ASP A 222 -8.33 5.88 27.96
CA ASP A 222 -9.57 5.61 28.68
C ASP A 222 -9.49 6.13 30.12
N SER A 223 -10.27 7.19 30.38
CA SER A 223 -10.35 7.82 31.69
C SER A 223 -11.11 6.98 32.74
N GLU A 224 -12.09 6.18 32.33
CA GLU A 224 -12.88 5.35 33.24
C GLU A 224 -12.09 4.13 33.69
N LEU A 225 -11.39 3.47 32.77
CA LEU A 225 -10.51 2.34 33.08
C LEU A 225 -9.38 2.80 34.00
N ALA A 226 -8.75 3.94 33.72
CA ALA A 226 -7.74 4.53 34.58
C ALA A 226 -8.28 4.79 36.00
N GLY A 227 -9.49 5.34 36.13
CA GLY A 227 -10.15 5.55 37.42
C GLY A 227 -10.39 4.26 38.20
N LYS A 228 -10.87 3.20 37.51
CA LYS A 228 -11.08 1.86 38.12
C LYS A 228 -9.76 1.22 38.58
N MET A 229 -8.69 1.37 37.80
CA MET A 229 -7.35 0.83 38.13
C MET A 229 -6.74 1.54 39.33
N ILE A 230 -6.83 2.88 39.40
CA ILE A 230 -6.38 3.64 40.57
C ILE A 230 -7.17 3.26 41.82
N SER A 231 -8.48 3.01 41.71
CA SER A 231 -9.29 2.61 42.87
C SER A 231 -8.99 1.21 43.43
N LYS A 232 -8.31 0.35 42.65
CA LYS A 232 -8.03 -1.04 43.03
C LYS A 232 -6.73 -1.23 43.81
N ASP A 233 -5.90 -0.19 43.95
CA ASP A 233 -4.69 -0.10 44.80
C ASP A 233 -4.07 -1.46 45.20
N SER A 234 -3.62 -2.25 44.22
CA SER A 234 -2.92 -3.51 44.49
C SER A 234 -1.58 -3.59 43.75
N ILE A 235 -0.56 -4.03 44.47
CA ILE A 235 0.80 -4.27 43.98
C ILE A 235 0.80 -5.34 42.85
N GLU A 236 -0.16 -6.27 42.89
CA GLU A 236 -0.37 -7.31 41.85
C GLU A 236 -0.88 -6.75 40.51
N SER A 237 -1.23 -5.46 40.43
CA SER A 237 -1.74 -4.82 39.22
C SER A 237 -0.64 -4.33 38.26
N SER A 238 0.66 -4.40 38.62
CA SER A 238 1.74 -3.85 37.77
C SER A 238 1.82 -4.54 36.40
N GLU A 239 1.73 -5.86 36.35
CA GLU A 239 1.75 -6.61 35.08
C GLU A 239 0.51 -6.31 34.24
N GLN A 240 -0.64 -6.13 34.88
CA GLN A 240 -1.89 -5.78 34.21
C GLN A 240 -1.82 -4.37 33.63
N ILE A 241 -1.26 -3.41 34.37
CA ILE A 241 -1.05 -2.03 33.90
C ILE A 241 -0.15 -2.03 32.66
N GLU A 242 0.96 -2.78 32.69
CA GLU A 242 1.88 -2.87 31.55
C GLU A 242 1.26 -3.59 30.34
N ALA A 243 0.50 -4.66 30.58
CA ALA A 243 -0.21 -5.37 29.52
C ALA A 243 -1.27 -4.48 28.85
N VAL A 244 -2.02 -3.70 29.65
CA VAL A 244 -3.02 -2.77 29.14
C VAL A 244 -2.37 -1.61 28.40
N SER A 245 -1.31 -0.99 28.94
CA SER A 245 -0.64 0.14 28.30
C SER A 245 0.05 -0.28 26.99
N SER A 246 0.71 -1.44 26.97
CA SER A 246 1.31 -2.00 25.75
C SER A 246 0.26 -2.35 24.69
N ASN A 247 -0.91 -2.85 25.09
CA ASN A 247 -2.03 -3.11 24.17
C ASN A 247 -2.57 -1.82 23.51
N PHE A 248 -2.79 -0.76 24.29
CA PHE A 248 -3.22 0.52 23.73
C PHE A 248 -2.17 1.13 22.79
N ARG A 249 -0.89 1.06 23.17
CA ARG A 249 0.23 1.53 22.32
C ARG A 249 0.32 0.76 21.01
N SER A 250 0.23 -0.57 21.05
CA SER A 250 0.33 -1.39 19.85
C SER A 250 -0.84 -1.12 18.91
N ARG A 251 -2.08 -1.04 19.42
CA ARG A 251 -3.28 -0.70 18.63
C ARG A 251 -3.21 0.69 18.00
N LEU A 252 -2.77 1.69 18.75
CA LEU A 252 -2.57 3.04 18.21
C LEU A 252 -1.48 3.07 17.13
N SER A 253 -0.41 2.30 17.30
CA SER A 253 0.64 2.18 16.28
C SER A 253 0.12 1.50 15.02
N THR A 254 -0.65 0.42 15.13
CA THR A 254 -1.22 -0.28 13.97
C THR A 254 -2.23 0.59 13.23
N LEU A 255 -3.07 1.32 13.97
CA LEU A 255 -4.06 2.21 13.39
C LEU A 255 -3.40 3.35 12.62
N ASN A 256 -2.39 3.99 13.21
CA ASN A 256 -1.62 5.04 12.53
C ASN A 256 -0.83 4.50 11.32
N GLN A 257 -0.35 3.25 11.39
CA GLN A 257 0.29 2.60 10.24
C GLN A 257 -0.71 2.37 9.09
N ASN A 258 -1.92 1.88 9.38
CA ASN A 258 -2.97 1.68 8.39
C ASN A 258 -3.38 3.01 7.73
N ILE A 259 -3.59 4.06 8.53
CA ILE A 259 -3.86 5.41 8.01
C ILE A 259 -2.71 5.91 7.14
N GLY A 260 -1.46 5.68 7.55
CA GLY A 260 -0.28 5.99 6.74
C GLY A 260 -0.27 5.24 5.40
N GLN A 261 -0.65 3.97 5.39
CA GLN A 261 -0.78 3.19 4.14
C GLN A 261 -1.88 3.73 3.24
N TRP A 262 -3.03 4.12 3.80
CA TRP A 262 -4.12 4.72 3.04
C TRP A 262 -3.73 6.08 2.44
N ARG A 263 -3.00 6.91 3.19
CA ARG A 263 -2.42 8.15 2.66
C ARG A 263 -1.45 7.90 1.50
N ASN A 264 -0.58 6.89 1.62
CA ASN A 264 0.33 6.50 0.54
C ASN A 264 -0.40 6.01 -0.72
N LYS A 265 -1.59 5.43 -0.57
CA LYS A 265 -2.47 5.04 -1.69
C LYS A 265 -3.25 6.23 -2.28
N GLY A 266 -3.06 7.44 -1.76
CA GLY A 266 -3.64 8.67 -2.28
C GLY A 266 -4.93 9.12 -1.59
N ILE A 267 -5.23 8.62 -0.38
CA ILE A 267 -6.42 9.02 0.39
C ILE A 267 -6.13 10.25 1.24
N ASN A 268 -6.96 11.27 1.08
CA ASN A 268 -6.88 12.52 1.80
C ASN A 268 -7.76 12.46 3.05
N PHE A 269 -7.13 12.52 4.22
CA PHE A 269 -7.82 12.76 5.47
C PHE A 269 -7.80 14.26 5.76
N PRO A 270 -8.91 14.86 6.26
CA PRO A 270 -9.03 16.31 6.50
C PRO A 270 -8.02 16.85 7.54
N HIS A 271 -7.41 15.97 8.32
CA HIS A 271 -6.36 16.31 9.27
C HIS A 271 -5.08 15.52 8.96
N SER A 272 -3.95 16.24 8.88
CA SER A 272 -2.61 15.67 8.71
C SER A 272 -2.13 14.89 9.94
N ASP A 273 -2.78 15.11 11.08
CA ASP A 273 -2.30 14.63 12.36
C ASP A 273 -2.51 13.11 12.49
N LEU A 274 -1.59 12.48 13.21
CA LEU A 274 -1.73 11.10 13.66
C LEU A 274 -2.89 11.03 14.67
N VAL A 275 -3.59 9.90 14.69
CA VAL A 275 -4.68 9.66 15.64
C VAL A 275 -4.14 9.73 17.05
N LYS A 276 -4.78 10.56 17.88
CA LYS A 276 -4.36 10.80 19.26
C LYS A 276 -4.84 9.65 20.16
N PRO A 277 -4.18 9.42 21.31
CA PRO A 277 -4.59 8.40 22.27
C PRO A 277 -6.07 8.42 22.65
N GLY A 278 -6.64 9.62 22.86
CA GLY A 278 -8.05 9.77 23.26
C GLY A 278 -9.06 9.51 22.15
N GLU A 279 -8.62 9.47 20.90
CA GLU A 279 -9.46 9.25 19.74
C GLU A 279 -9.43 7.78 19.29
N LEU A 280 -8.51 6.96 19.84
CA LEU A 280 -8.30 5.57 19.41
C LEU A 280 -9.59 4.75 19.39
N LEU A 281 -10.36 4.81 20.49
CA LEU A 281 -11.59 4.02 20.64
C LEU A 281 -12.68 4.46 19.67
N ASP A 282 -12.79 5.77 19.42
CA ASP A 282 -13.76 6.33 18.48
C ASP A 282 -13.43 5.90 17.04
N TRP A 283 -12.13 5.92 16.68
CA TRP A 283 -11.67 5.43 15.38
C TRP A 283 -11.88 3.93 15.21
N GLU A 284 -11.60 3.12 16.24
CA GLU A 284 -11.82 1.67 16.17
C GLU A 284 -13.30 1.30 16.01
N ALA A 285 -14.21 2.08 16.60
CA ALA A 285 -15.65 1.86 16.44
C ALA A 285 -16.11 2.02 14.98
N GLY A 286 -15.46 2.92 14.22
CA GLY A 286 -15.77 3.18 12.81
C GLY A 286 -14.79 2.55 11.80
N LEU A 287 -13.80 1.78 12.26
CA LEU A 287 -12.69 1.33 11.42
C LEU A 287 -13.14 0.39 10.30
N GLU A 288 -14.04 -0.55 10.59
CA GLU A 288 -14.56 -1.50 9.60
C GLU A 288 -15.38 -0.80 8.51
N GLU A 289 -16.17 0.21 8.88
CA GLU A 289 -16.94 1.02 7.93
C GLU A 289 -16.00 1.85 7.04
N LEU A 290 -14.99 2.49 7.64
CA LEU A 290 -13.98 3.27 6.92
C LEU A 290 -13.16 2.38 5.98
N GLU A 291 -12.76 1.18 6.41
CA GLU A 291 -12.03 0.22 5.56
C GLU A 291 -12.83 -0.15 4.31
N ASN A 292 -14.12 -0.43 4.46
CA ASN A 292 -14.99 -0.75 3.34
C ASN A 292 -15.12 0.43 2.37
N ILE A 293 -15.35 1.64 2.87
CA ILE A 293 -15.46 2.85 2.03
C ILE A 293 -14.14 3.11 1.29
N ILE A 294 -13.01 2.94 1.98
CA ILE A 294 -11.67 3.10 1.41
C ILE A 294 -11.40 2.06 0.32
N GLU A 295 -11.78 0.79 0.53
CA GLU A 295 -11.60 -0.25 -0.47
C GLU A 295 -12.40 0.06 -1.74
N ILE A 296 -13.67 0.44 -1.59
CA ILE A 296 -14.54 0.83 -2.71
C ILE A 296 -13.93 2.03 -3.45
N HIS A 297 -13.48 3.05 -2.71
CA HIS A 297 -12.84 4.24 -3.29
C HIS A 297 -11.58 3.89 -4.09
N LEU A 298 -10.73 3.02 -3.53
CA LEU A 298 -9.48 2.61 -4.18
C LEU A 298 -9.73 1.77 -5.43
N GLN A 299 -10.72 0.88 -5.42
CA GLN A 299 -11.10 0.11 -6.60
C GLN A 299 -11.60 1.04 -7.72
N ALA A 300 -12.46 2.00 -7.37
CA ALA A 300 -12.98 2.95 -8.34
C ALA A 300 -11.88 3.92 -8.84
N LEU A 301 -10.93 4.33 -7.99
CA LEU A 301 -9.73 5.08 -8.40
C LEU A 301 -8.82 4.30 -9.33
N GLN A 302 -8.64 2.99 -9.09
CA GLN A 302 -7.87 2.13 -10.01
C GLN A 302 -8.53 2.09 -11.39
N ARG A 303 -9.85 1.86 -11.44
CA ARG A 303 -10.59 1.89 -12.70
C ARG A 303 -10.53 3.24 -13.39
N LEU A 304 -10.63 4.33 -12.63
CA LEU A 304 -10.47 5.67 -13.18
C LEU A 304 -9.06 5.88 -13.75
N ASN A 305 -8.01 5.38 -13.10
CA ASN A 305 -6.65 5.44 -13.64
C ASN A 305 -6.50 4.62 -14.92
N ASP A 306 -7.13 3.45 -15.02
CA ASP A 306 -7.18 2.68 -16.26
C ASP A 306 -7.84 3.52 -17.37
N PHE A 307 -8.99 4.15 -17.10
CA PHE A 307 -9.63 5.07 -18.04
C PHE A 307 -8.80 6.32 -18.34
N LYS A 308 -7.98 6.85 -17.41
CA LYS A 308 -7.06 7.97 -17.70
C LYS A 308 -5.98 7.57 -18.71
N THR A 309 -5.49 6.33 -18.64
CA THR A 309 -4.50 5.83 -19.60
C THR A 309 -5.09 5.64 -21.00
N LEU A 310 -6.34 5.16 -21.08
CA LEU A 310 -7.01 4.90 -22.34
C LEU A 310 -7.64 6.18 -22.94
N TRP A 311 -8.30 7.00 -22.11
CA TRP A 311 -9.07 8.19 -22.50
C TRP A 311 -8.66 9.45 -21.70
N PRO A 312 -7.49 10.06 -22.01
CA PRO A 312 -6.98 11.21 -21.26
C PRO A 312 -7.84 12.49 -21.39
N ASN A 313 -8.65 12.60 -22.45
CA ASN A 313 -9.43 13.81 -22.74
C ASN A 313 -10.86 13.82 -22.15
N SER A 314 -11.31 12.72 -21.51
CA SER A 314 -12.66 12.63 -20.93
C SER A 314 -12.69 12.73 -19.41
N VAL A 315 -11.53 12.79 -18.75
CA VAL A 315 -11.43 12.80 -17.29
C VAL A 315 -10.96 14.18 -16.84
N ASP A 316 -11.91 15.06 -16.51
CA ASP A 316 -11.63 16.36 -15.89
C ASP A 316 -11.56 16.24 -14.36
N GLU A 317 -10.35 16.51 -13.87
CA GLU A 317 -9.88 16.93 -12.54
C GLU A 317 -9.73 15.96 -11.34
N ASP A 318 -8.60 16.24 -10.69
CA ASP A 318 -7.96 15.61 -9.53
C ASP A 318 -8.72 15.82 -8.20
N GLU A 319 -9.84 16.55 -8.19
CA GLU A 319 -10.61 16.86 -6.98
C GLU A 319 -11.35 15.65 -6.37
N LEU A 320 -11.74 14.69 -7.20
CA LEU A 320 -12.37 13.44 -6.73
C LEU A 320 -11.33 12.45 -6.20
N SER A 321 -10.04 12.67 -6.53
CA SER A 321 -8.97 11.81 -6.08
C SER A 321 -8.73 11.96 -4.58
N GLY A 322 -8.77 10.83 -3.87
CA GLY A 322 -8.47 10.77 -2.45
C GLY A 322 -9.54 11.25 -1.46
N ASN A 323 -10.60 11.92 -1.91
CA ASN A 323 -11.65 12.44 -1.01
C ASN A 323 -12.74 11.38 -0.76
N LEU A 324 -12.76 10.81 0.45
CA LEU A 324 -13.71 9.74 0.82
C LEU A 324 -15.18 10.19 0.81
N ASP A 325 -15.45 11.46 1.11
CA ASP A 325 -16.80 12.02 1.12
C ASP A 325 -17.43 12.09 -0.28
N ARG A 326 -16.62 12.03 -1.34
CA ARG A 326 -17.05 12.06 -2.76
C ARG A 326 -16.91 10.69 -3.44
N THR A 327 -16.93 9.61 -2.66
CA THR A 327 -16.87 8.23 -3.18
C THR A 327 -18.00 7.92 -4.15
N GLU A 328 -19.23 8.32 -3.84
CA GLU A 328 -20.40 8.10 -4.72
C GLU A 328 -20.23 8.84 -6.06
N GLU A 329 -19.82 10.11 -6.04
CA GLU A 329 -19.58 10.90 -7.26
C GLU A 329 -18.48 10.28 -8.14
N LEU A 330 -17.44 9.72 -7.52
CA LEU A 330 -16.38 9.04 -8.24
C LEU A 330 -16.87 7.71 -8.85
N ILE A 331 -17.72 6.97 -8.15
CA ILE A 331 -18.35 5.75 -8.69
C ILE A 331 -19.24 6.12 -9.88
N ASP A 332 -20.08 7.14 -9.75
CA ASP A 332 -20.97 7.61 -10.82
C ASP A 332 -20.19 8.02 -12.06
N LEU A 333 -19.03 8.68 -11.90
CA LEU A 333 -18.12 9.00 -12.99
C LEU A 333 -17.60 7.73 -13.67
N VAL A 334 -17.07 6.77 -12.92
CA VAL A 334 -16.55 5.51 -13.48
C VAL A 334 -17.65 4.74 -14.19
N ASP A 335 -18.85 4.66 -13.61
CA ASP A 335 -20.01 4.01 -14.21
C ASP A 335 -20.44 4.70 -15.51
N SER A 336 -20.37 6.03 -15.58
CA SER A 336 -20.66 6.77 -16.81
C SER A 336 -19.64 6.44 -17.92
N LEU A 337 -18.35 6.34 -17.59
CA LEU A 337 -17.31 5.96 -18.54
C LEU A 337 -17.46 4.50 -18.99
N GLU A 338 -17.81 3.59 -18.09
CA GLU A 338 -18.13 2.20 -18.45
C GLU A 338 -19.37 2.10 -19.35
N GLN A 339 -20.40 2.92 -19.11
CA GLN A 339 -21.58 2.97 -19.96
C GLN A 339 -21.23 3.51 -21.36
N GLU A 340 -20.42 4.56 -21.45
CA GLU A 340 -19.92 5.07 -22.72
C GLU A 340 -19.08 4.02 -23.46
N TRP A 341 -18.23 3.27 -22.75
CA TRP A 341 -17.45 2.17 -23.33
C TRP A 341 -18.36 1.12 -23.95
N ARG A 342 -19.30 0.59 -23.17
CA ARG A 342 -20.24 -0.45 -23.64
C ARG A 342 -21.08 0.06 -24.80
N ARG A 343 -21.47 1.34 -24.78
CA ARG A 343 -22.21 1.96 -25.89
C ARG A 343 -21.38 1.97 -27.17
N LEU A 344 -20.14 2.45 -27.11
CA LEU A 344 -19.25 2.49 -28.28
C LEU A 344 -18.92 1.08 -28.79
N GLU A 345 -18.77 0.10 -27.89
CA GLU A 345 -18.58 -1.30 -28.26
C GLU A 345 -19.81 -1.85 -28.99
N LEU A 346 -21.03 -1.62 -28.48
CA LEU A 346 -22.26 -2.07 -29.13
C LEU A 346 -22.49 -1.38 -30.47
N ASP A 347 -22.36 -0.06 -30.53
CA ASP A 347 -22.51 0.71 -31.77
C ASP A 347 -21.45 0.25 -32.81
N GLY A 348 -20.21 0.00 -32.37
CA GLY A 348 -19.15 -0.58 -33.18
C GLY A 348 -19.50 -1.97 -33.70
N MET A 349 -19.95 -2.88 -32.83
CA MET A 349 -20.35 -4.23 -33.24
C MET A 349 -21.52 -4.23 -34.21
N GLU A 350 -22.53 -3.37 -34.02
CA GLU A 350 -23.65 -3.23 -34.96
C GLU A 350 -23.14 -2.81 -36.35
N THR A 351 -22.25 -1.81 -36.42
CA THR A 351 -21.66 -1.42 -37.71
C THR A 351 -20.87 -2.56 -38.35
N LEU A 352 -20.07 -3.31 -37.58
CA LEU A 352 -19.33 -4.47 -38.10
C LEU A 352 -20.24 -5.59 -38.58
N ASP A 353 -21.34 -5.88 -37.88
CA ASP A 353 -22.32 -6.89 -38.29
C ASP A 353 -22.91 -6.55 -39.65
N THR A 354 -23.19 -5.27 -39.94
CA THR A 354 -23.65 -4.86 -41.28
C THR A 354 -22.62 -5.14 -42.38
N TRP A 355 -21.32 -5.01 -42.08
CA TRP A 355 -20.25 -5.27 -43.03
C TRP A 355 -19.91 -6.76 -43.17
N GLU A 356 -20.08 -7.54 -42.10
CA GLU A 356 -19.98 -9.01 -42.15
C GLU A 356 -21.10 -9.59 -43.01
N ILE A 357 -22.34 -9.09 -42.90
CA ILE A 357 -23.46 -9.49 -43.77
C ILE A 357 -23.16 -9.18 -45.24
N ARG A 358 -22.43 -8.08 -45.52
CA ARG A 358 -21.94 -7.74 -46.87
C ARG A 358 -20.75 -8.60 -47.32
N GLY A 359 -20.24 -9.48 -46.45
CA GLY A 359 -19.21 -10.48 -46.72
C GLY A 359 -17.78 -9.96 -46.58
N PHE A 360 -17.54 -8.89 -45.82
CA PHE A 360 -16.19 -8.40 -45.51
C PHE A 360 -15.65 -9.03 -44.22
N ALA A 361 -14.32 -9.21 -44.16
CA ALA A 361 -13.65 -9.66 -42.96
C ALA A 361 -13.60 -8.53 -41.90
N VAL A 362 -14.16 -8.79 -40.72
CA VAL A 362 -14.30 -7.82 -39.61
C VAL A 362 -13.61 -8.25 -38.31
N ASP A 363 -12.99 -9.44 -38.27
CA ASP A 363 -12.45 -10.05 -37.05
C ASP A 363 -11.40 -9.17 -36.36
N GLN A 364 -10.55 -8.50 -37.14
CA GLN A 364 -9.53 -7.59 -36.61
C GLN A 364 -10.17 -6.38 -35.91
N TRP A 365 -11.29 -5.88 -36.43
CA TRP A 365 -12.03 -4.79 -35.81
C TRP A 365 -12.72 -5.24 -34.52
N ARG A 366 -13.29 -6.45 -34.48
CA ARG A 366 -13.90 -7.00 -33.25
C ARG A 366 -12.90 -7.04 -32.09
N GLN A 367 -11.66 -7.44 -32.37
CA GLN A 367 -10.60 -7.39 -31.36
C GLN A 367 -10.29 -5.94 -30.94
N ARG A 368 -10.12 -5.03 -31.90
CA ARG A 368 -9.83 -3.60 -31.59
C ARG A 368 -10.94 -2.94 -30.77
N PHE A 369 -12.22 -3.23 -31.04
CA PHE A 369 -13.34 -2.68 -30.25
C PHE A 369 -13.37 -3.20 -28.82
N SER A 370 -12.92 -4.44 -28.58
CA SER A 370 -12.82 -4.98 -27.22
C SER A 370 -11.68 -4.37 -26.41
N GLU A 371 -10.61 -3.91 -27.07
CA GLU A 371 -9.44 -3.32 -26.44
C GLU A 371 -9.56 -1.80 -26.30
N GLU A 372 -9.98 -1.09 -27.35
CA GLU A 372 -10.13 0.37 -27.35
C GLU A 372 -11.30 0.81 -28.27
N PRO A 373 -12.54 0.87 -27.77
CA PRO A 373 -13.70 1.11 -28.63
C PRO A 373 -13.74 2.52 -29.22
N ARG A 374 -13.23 3.53 -28.51
CA ARG A 374 -13.26 4.93 -28.98
C ARG A 374 -12.31 5.20 -30.14
N SER A 375 -11.07 4.71 -30.05
CA SER A 375 -10.09 4.82 -31.14
C SER A 375 -10.50 3.91 -32.30
N ALA A 376 -10.93 2.67 -32.01
CA ALA A 376 -11.45 1.75 -33.02
C ALA A 376 -12.64 2.33 -33.79
N PHE A 377 -13.60 2.97 -33.10
CA PHE A 377 -14.73 3.61 -33.77
C PHE A 377 -14.30 4.79 -34.65
N ALA A 378 -13.37 5.62 -34.17
CA ALA A 378 -12.84 6.74 -34.94
C ALA A 378 -12.08 6.28 -36.20
N TRP A 379 -11.25 5.24 -36.07
CA TRP A 379 -10.53 4.65 -37.19
C TRP A 379 -11.47 3.93 -38.16
N LEU A 380 -12.44 3.18 -37.65
CA LEU A 380 -13.47 2.54 -38.48
C LEU A 380 -14.18 3.59 -39.32
N ASN A 381 -14.63 4.69 -38.71
CA ASN A 381 -15.28 5.79 -39.43
C ASN A 381 -14.39 6.43 -40.51
N ALA A 382 -13.08 6.52 -40.27
CA ALA A 382 -12.13 7.00 -41.27
C ALA A 382 -11.98 6.01 -42.44
N GLU A 383 -12.09 4.70 -42.19
CA GLU A 383 -11.99 3.65 -43.21
C GLU A 383 -13.33 3.31 -43.90
N LEU A 384 -14.48 3.66 -43.32
CA LEU A 384 -15.81 3.40 -43.89
C LEU A 384 -15.93 3.78 -45.38
N PRO A 385 -15.43 4.95 -45.85
CA PRO A 385 -15.48 5.31 -47.27
C PRO A 385 -14.76 4.32 -48.18
N ARG A 386 -13.65 3.72 -47.71
CA ARG A 386 -12.91 2.68 -48.45
C ARG A 386 -13.69 1.38 -48.51
N TYR A 387 -14.37 1.00 -47.42
CA TYR A 387 -15.28 -0.15 -47.41
C TYR A 387 -16.47 0.05 -48.37
N GLU A 388 -17.03 1.26 -48.42
CA GLU A 388 -18.11 1.60 -49.36
C GLU A 388 -17.63 1.54 -50.82
N ARG A 389 -16.47 2.13 -51.13
CA ARG A 389 -15.87 2.06 -52.48
C ARG A 389 -15.59 0.60 -52.89
N ALA A 390 -15.02 -0.20 -51.99
CA ALA A 390 -14.80 -1.62 -52.22
C ALA A 390 -16.13 -2.38 -52.43
N PHE A 391 -17.20 -2.06 -51.70
CA PHE A 391 -18.51 -2.68 -51.89
C PHE A 391 -19.12 -2.34 -53.26
N ILE A 392 -19.00 -1.09 -53.71
CA ILE A 392 -19.41 -0.68 -55.06
C ILE A 392 -18.65 -1.50 -56.11
N MET A 393 -17.33 -1.64 -55.96
CA MET A 393 -16.49 -2.43 -56.87
C MET A 393 -16.85 -3.91 -56.85
N VAL A 394 -17.11 -4.50 -55.67
CA VAL A 394 -17.57 -5.91 -55.57
C VAL A 394 -18.89 -6.10 -56.32
N ASN A 395 -19.84 -5.16 -56.20
CA ASN A 395 -21.08 -5.23 -56.95
C ASN A 395 -20.86 -5.08 -58.45
N GLN A 396 -20.00 -4.14 -58.88
CA GLN A 396 -19.62 -3.98 -60.29
C GLN A 396 -18.95 -5.25 -60.85
N LEU A 397 -17.99 -5.82 -60.12
CA LEU A 397 -17.34 -7.09 -60.47
C LEU A 397 -18.32 -8.25 -60.54
N SER A 398 -19.29 -8.33 -59.63
CA SER A 398 -20.32 -9.38 -59.65
C SER A 398 -21.30 -9.24 -60.83
N ASN A 399 -21.52 -8.02 -61.31
CA ASN A 399 -22.38 -7.71 -62.45
C ASN A 399 -21.63 -7.76 -63.80
N LEU A 400 -20.29 -7.80 -63.79
CA LEU A 400 -19.50 -7.95 -65.00
C LEU A 400 -19.77 -9.29 -65.66
N ASP A 401 -19.89 -9.26 -66.98
CA ASP A 401 -20.06 -10.47 -67.77
C ASP A 401 -18.71 -11.18 -67.98
N SER A 402 -18.46 -12.24 -67.19
CA SER A 402 -17.24 -13.05 -67.24
C SER A 402 -17.43 -14.44 -67.85
N SER A 403 -18.48 -14.63 -68.67
CA SER A 403 -18.84 -15.94 -69.22
C SER A 403 -17.85 -16.49 -70.24
N VAL A 404 -17.21 -15.61 -71.00
CA VAL A 404 -16.28 -15.96 -72.09
C VAL A 404 -14.86 -16.15 -71.54
N GLU A 405 -14.38 -15.21 -70.69
CA GLU A 405 -13.05 -15.24 -70.07
C GLU A 405 -13.06 -14.56 -68.68
N ASN A 406 -12.05 -14.86 -67.85
CA ASN A 406 -11.70 -14.18 -66.58
C ASN A 406 -12.57 -14.44 -65.33
N LYS A 407 -13.47 -15.44 -65.32
CA LYS A 407 -14.26 -15.79 -64.11
C LYS A 407 -13.40 -15.99 -62.86
N ASP A 408 -12.33 -16.79 -62.95
CA ASP A 408 -11.42 -17.05 -61.82
C ASP A 408 -10.63 -15.81 -61.37
N GLU A 409 -10.44 -14.83 -62.24
CA GLU A 409 -9.78 -13.55 -61.90
C GLU A 409 -10.76 -12.60 -61.21
N VAL A 410 -12.02 -12.54 -61.65
CA VAL A 410 -13.11 -11.79 -60.99
C VAL A 410 -13.33 -12.32 -59.57
N GLU A 411 -13.43 -13.64 -59.40
CA GLU A 411 -13.60 -14.27 -58.08
C GLU A 411 -12.41 -13.99 -57.16
N ARG A 412 -11.18 -14.04 -57.68
CA ARG A 412 -9.97 -13.68 -56.91
C ARG A 412 -9.97 -12.20 -56.50
N ARG A 413 -10.32 -11.27 -57.39
CA ARG A 413 -10.39 -9.84 -57.09
C ARG A 413 -11.49 -9.51 -56.08
N ILE A 414 -12.64 -10.19 -56.15
CA ILE A 414 -13.70 -10.09 -55.13
C ILE A 414 -13.21 -10.60 -53.77
N ALA A 415 -12.49 -11.72 -53.73
CA ALA A 415 -11.92 -12.24 -52.48
C ALA A 415 -10.89 -11.27 -51.88
N ILE A 416 -10.02 -10.68 -52.71
CA ILE A 416 -9.04 -9.68 -52.27
C ILE A 416 -9.74 -8.47 -51.63
N LEU A 417 -10.76 -7.91 -52.28
CA LEU A 417 -11.51 -6.76 -51.76
C LEU A 417 -12.27 -7.07 -50.45
N LYS A 418 -12.60 -8.34 -50.20
CA LYS A 418 -13.34 -8.79 -49.01
C LYS A 418 -12.46 -9.12 -47.81
N GLU A 419 -11.27 -9.69 -48.04
CA GLU A 419 -10.41 -10.23 -46.99
C GLU A 419 -9.22 -9.34 -46.63
N TYR A 420 -8.70 -8.55 -47.58
CA TYR A 420 -7.47 -7.77 -47.39
C TYR A 420 -7.74 -6.31 -47.06
N GLU A 421 -6.72 -5.66 -46.51
CA GLU A 421 -6.70 -4.22 -46.24
C GLU A 421 -6.86 -3.41 -47.54
N LYS A 422 -7.65 -2.34 -47.48
CA LYS A 422 -8.06 -1.56 -48.65
C LYS A 422 -7.18 -0.34 -48.78
N ASP A 423 -6.06 -0.52 -49.45
CA ASP A 423 -5.20 0.58 -49.85
C ASP A 423 -5.82 1.34 -51.03
N ASP A 424 -5.65 2.67 -51.05
CA ASP A 424 -6.19 3.49 -52.13
C ASP A 424 -5.59 3.10 -53.49
N ASP A 425 -4.30 2.71 -53.53
CA ASP A 425 -3.63 2.19 -54.73
C ASP A 425 -4.30 0.90 -55.26
N LEU A 426 -4.71 0.00 -54.35
CA LEU A 426 -5.38 -1.24 -54.73
C LEU A 426 -6.80 -0.95 -55.25
N LEU A 427 -7.52 -0.03 -54.61
CA LEU A 427 -8.84 0.38 -55.07
C LEU A 427 -8.77 1.04 -56.46
N GLU A 428 -7.77 1.88 -56.71
CA GLU A 428 -7.53 2.47 -58.03
C GLU A 428 -7.20 1.41 -59.09
N GLU A 429 -6.33 0.44 -58.79
CA GLU A 429 -6.03 -0.66 -59.71
C GLU A 429 -7.28 -1.49 -60.04
N MET A 430 -8.13 -1.75 -59.04
CA MET A 430 -9.37 -2.49 -59.21
C MET A 430 -10.37 -1.70 -60.06
N GLU A 431 -10.48 -0.39 -59.86
CA GLU A 431 -11.31 0.49 -60.66
C GLU A 431 -10.87 0.49 -62.12
N ASP A 432 -9.58 0.73 -62.37
CA ASP A 432 -9.00 0.72 -63.72
C ASP A 432 -9.23 -0.62 -64.41
N TRP A 433 -9.09 -1.72 -63.67
CA TRP A 433 -9.35 -3.05 -64.20
C TRP A 433 -10.82 -3.25 -64.58
N ILE A 434 -11.77 -2.86 -63.71
CA ILE A 434 -13.20 -2.90 -64.00
C ILE A 434 -13.51 -2.05 -65.23
N ASP A 435 -12.95 -0.86 -65.34
CA ASP A 435 -13.12 0.06 -66.47
C ASP A 435 -12.59 -0.53 -67.79
N ILE A 436 -11.44 -1.20 -67.74
CA ILE A 436 -10.89 -1.92 -68.89
C ILE A 436 -11.82 -3.07 -69.29
N GLN A 437 -12.32 -3.87 -68.34
CA GLN A 437 -13.19 -5.01 -68.64
C GLN A 437 -14.57 -4.58 -69.14
N THR A 438 -15.20 -3.58 -68.54
CA THR A 438 -16.48 -3.02 -69.02
C THR A 438 -16.35 -2.51 -70.45
N ARG A 439 -15.28 -1.76 -70.77
CA ARG A 439 -15.02 -1.27 -72.14
C ARG A 439 -14.76 -2.42 -73.11
N ARG A 440 -14.04 -3.47 -72.70
CA ARG A 440 -13.82 -4.67 -73.53
C ARG A 440 -15.13 -5.43 -73.77
N GLY A 441 -15.92 -5.67 -72.73
CA GLY A 441 -17.22 -6.31 -72.82
C GLY A 441 -18.19 -5.54 -73.71
N ALA A 442 -18.28 -4.21 -73.55
CA ALA A 442 -19.09 -3.36 -74.41
C ALA A 442 -18.66 -3.39 -75.88
N ARG A 443 -17.33 -3.39 -76.15
CA ARG A 443 -16.82 -3.54 -77.53
C ARG A 443 -17.10 -4.92 -78.11
N HIS A 444 -16.96 -5.98 -77.32
CA HIS A 444 -17.24 -7.34 -77.76
C HIS A 444 -18.73 -7.50 -78.07
N ARG A 445 -19.59 -6.96 -77.21
CA ARG A 445 -21.02 -6.90 -77.42
C ARG A 445 -21.38 -6.12 -78.69
N ALA A 446 -20.80 -4.93 -78.89
CA ALA A 446 -21.03 -4.12 -80.09
C ALA A 446 -20.54 -4.81 -81.38
N MET A 447 -19.44 -5.57 -81.31
CA MET A 447 -18.97 -6.41 -82.41
C MET A 447 -20.02 -7.47 -82.76
N LEU A 448 -20.50 -8.23 -81.77
CA LEU A 448 -21.51 -9.27 -81.97
C LEU A 448 -22.84 -8.68 -82.45
N GLU A 449 -23.23 -7.50 -81.96
CA GLU A 449 -24.41 -6.76 -82.45
C GLU A 449 -24.24 -6.35 -83.91
N LEU A 450 -23.05 -5.92 -84.33
CA LEU A 450 -22.77 -5.57 -85.72
C LEU A 450 -22.81 -6.82 -86.63
N GLU A 451 -22.26 -7.95 -86.17
CA GLU A 451 -22.35 -9.24 -86.88
C GLU A 451 -23.79 -9.77 -86.95
N TRP A 452 -24.57 -9.58 -85.89
CA TRP A 452 -26.01 -9.90 -85.85
C TRP A 452 -26.80 -9.06 -86.84
N MET A 453 -26.59 -7.73 -86.86
CA MET A 453 -27.24 -6.81 -87.79
C MET A 453 -26.88 -7.10 -89.25
N ASP A 454 -25.63 -7.45 -89.56
CA ASP A 454 -25.21 -7.87 -90.90
C ASP A 454 -25.89 -9.20 -91.31
N SER A 455 -26.10 -10.10 -90.35
CA SER A 455 -26.81 -11.36 -90.56
C SER A 455 -28.32 -11.16 -90.77
N LEU A 456 -28.96 -10.24 -90.04
CA LEU A 456 -30.34 -9.79 -90.27
C LEU A 456 -30.50 -9.15 -91.66
N ALA A 457 -29.58 -8.25 -92.04
CA ALA A 457 -29.61 -7.56 -93.33
C ALA A 457 -29.48 -8.53 -94.53
N LYS A 458 -28.70 -9.61 -94.36
CA LYS A 458 -28.58 -10.70 -95.35
C LYS A 458 -29.76 -11.69 -95.32
N GLY A 459 -30.72 -11.52 -94.40
CA GLY A 459 -31.88 -12.39 -94.23
C GLY A 459 -31.54 -13.79 -93.69
N LEU A 460 -30.43 -13.91 -92.97
CA LEU A 460 -29.94 -15.18 -92.41
C LEU A 460 -30.64 -15.57 -91.11
N VAL A 461 -31.19 -14.60 -90.38
CA VAL A 461 -31.73 -14.78 -89.02
C VAL A 461 -33.02 -13.96 -88.83
N ASP A 462 -33.86 -14.38 -87.88
CA ASP A 462 -35.08 -13.66 -87.44
C ASP A 462 -34.74 -12.66 -86.31
N ASP A 463 -35.56 -11.62 -86.13
CA ASP A 463 -35.35 -10.58 -85.12
C ASP A 463 -35.63 -11.13 -83.70
N GLU A 464 -34.58 -11.42 -82.95
CA GLU A 464 -34.63 -11.88 -81.55
C GLU A 464 -34.06 -10.80 -80.61
N ASN A 465 -34.59 -10.72 -79.39
CA ASN A 465 -34.15 -9.75 -78.39
C ASN A 465 -32.77 -10.14 -77.82
N THR A 466 -31.72 -9.47 -78.28
CA THR A 466 -30.33 -9.72 -77.86
C THR A 466 -29.96 -9.02 -76.56
N ALA A 467 -30.75 -8.07 -76.06
CA ALA A 467 -30.40 -7.20 -74.92
C ALA A 467 -30.18 -7.93 -73.59
N GLY A 468 -30.92 -9.03 -73.36
CA GLY A 468 -30.82 -9.82 -72.12
C GLY A 468 -29.78 -10.94 -72.15
N LEU A 469 -29.11 -11.15 -73.29
CA LEU A 469 -28.15 -12.23 -73.45
C LEU A 469 -26.78 -11.82 -72.91
N ASN A 470 -26.18 -12.77 -72.21
CA ASN A 470 -24.78 -12.73 -71.84
C ASN A 470 -23.90 -12.96 -73.09
N LEU A 471 -22.70 -12.39 -73.16
CA LEU A 471 -21.74 -12.47 -74.26
C LEU A 471 -21.57 -13.90 -74.81
N ALA A 472 -21.34 -14.91 -73.96
CA ALA A 472 -21.19 -16.30 -74.41
C ALA A 472 -22.48 -16.86 -75.04
N GLN A 473 -23.64 -16.52 -74.45
CA GLN A 473 -24.94 -16.93 -75.01
C GLN A 473 -25.20 -16.23 -76.36
N PHE A 474 -24.71 -15.01 -76.52
CA PHE A 474 -24.85 -14.26 -77.75
C PHE A 474 -23.93 -14.80 -78.86
N GLU A 475 -22.70 -15.21 -78.53
CA GLU A 475 -21.82 -15.96 -79.43
C GLU A 475 -22.44 -17.28 -79.89
N ASP A 476 -23.00 -18.06 -78.96
CA ASP A 476 -23.66 -19.33 -79.26
C ASP A 476 -24.89 -19.12 -80.17
N LEU A 477 -25.67 -18.07 -79.94
CA LEU A 477 -26.81 -17.72 -80.79
C LEU A 477 -26.33 -17.40 -82.21
N LEU A 478 -25.32 -16.53 -82.34
CA LEU A 478 -24.73 -16.17 -83.63
C LEU A 478 -24.18 -17.42 -84.35
N ALA A 479 -23.48 -18.31 -83.64
CA ALA A 479 -22.92 -19.55 -84.19
C ALA A 479 -23.98 -20.57 -84.65
N ASN A 480 -25.12 -20.62 -83.97
CA ASN A 480 -26.23 -21.52 -84.32
C ASN A 480 -27.09 -21.00 -85.50
N SER A 481 -27.01 -19.71 -85.82
CA SER A 481 -27.69 -19.11 -86.96
C SER A 481 -26.91 -19.36 -88.28
N LYS A 482 -27.48 -20.08 -89.27
CA LYS A 482 -26.84 -20.41 -90.56
C LYS A 482 -27.77 -20.13 -91.77
N PRO A 483 -27.21 -19.82 -92.97
CA PRO A 483 -27.98 -19.31 -94.11
C PRO A 483 -28.97 -20.28 -94.77
N ARG A 484 -30.20 -19.80 -95.00
CA ARG A 484 -31.23 -20.43 -95.85
C ARG A 484 -31.18 -19.86 -97.28
N GLN A 485 -31.02 -20.70 -98.30
CA GLN A 485 -31.25 -20.37 -99.71
C GLN A 485 -32.68 -20.79 -100.13
N SER A 486 -33.55 -19.82 -100.45
CA SER A 486 -34.56 -19.83 -101.54
C SER A 486 -35.61 -18.71 -101.32
N ILE A 487 -35.90 -17.92 -102.37
CA ILE A 487 -36.93 -16.87 -102.37
C ILE A 487 -38.24 -17.48 -102.92
N PRO A 488 -39.37 -17.43 -102.19
CA PRO A 488 -40.66 -17.91 -102.70
C PRO A 488 -41.39 -16.86 -103.56
N ILE A 489 -41.91 -17.32 -104.69
CA ILE A 489 -42.67 -16.58 -105.73
C ILE A 489 -43.96 -15.90 -105.18
N ASP A 490 -44.40 -16.27 -103.98
CA ASP A 490 -45.65 -15.80 -103.37
C ASP A 490 -45.60 -14.34 -102.87
N ARG A 491 -44.42 -13.82 -102.55
CA ARG A 491 -44.24 -12.41 -102.14
C ARG A 491 -44.36 -11.42 -103.31
N LEU A 492 -44.01 -11.83 -104.53
CA LEU A 492 -44.23 -11.01 -105.73
C LEU A 492 -45.71 -10.98 -106.12
N ALA A 493 -46.43 -12.10 -105.96
CA ALA A 493 -47.86 -12.16 -106.26
C ALA A 493 -48.68 -11.24 -105.36
N SER A 494 -48.38 -11.20 -104.06
CA SER A 494 -49.09 -10.34 -103.09
C SER A 494 -48.91 -8.85 -103.37
N GLY A 495 -47.69 -8.40 -103.70
CA GLY A 495 -47.45 -6.99 -104.06
C GLY A 495 -48.16 -6.54 -105.35
N ILE A 496 -48.29 -7.44 -106.35
CA ILE A 496 -49.03 -7.13 -107.59
C ILE A 496 -50.55 -7.08 -107.34
N ILE A 497 -51.06 -7.91 -106.42
CA ILE A 497 -52.48 -7.90 -106.03
C ILE A 497 -52.87 -6.57 -105.38
N GLU A 498 -52.06 -6.06 -104.46
CA GLU A 498 -52.31 -4.78 -103.77
C GLU A 498 -52.38 -3.61 -104.76
N GLU A 499 -51.46 -3.54 -105.73
CA GLU A 499 -51.47 -2.49 -106.75
C GLU A 499 -52.68 -2.58 -107.71
N ILE A 500 -53.12 -3.80 -108.03
CA ILE A 500 -54.34 -4.05 -108.80
C ILE A 500 -55.58 -3.61 -108.02
N GLU A 501 -55.62 -3.83 -106.71
CA GLU A 501 -56.71 -3.34 -105.86
C GLU A 501 -56.75 -1.81 -105.80
N ASP A 502 -55.59 -1.13 -105.78
CA ASP A 502 -55.52 0.33 -105.88
C ASP A 502 -56.12 0.85 -107.19
N TRP A 503 -55.89 0.17 -108.33
CA TRP A 503 -56.54 0.54 -109.59
C TRP A 503 -58.06 0.37 -109.54
N LYS A 504 -58.54 -0.68 -108.86
CA LYS A 504 -59.97 -0.91 -108.63
C LYS A 504 -60.58 0.19 -107.74
N GLN A 505 -59.88 0.60 -106.68
CA GLN A 505 -60.30 1.73 -105.83
C GLN A 505 -60.35 3.05 -106.61
N ASN A 506 -59.42 3.26 -107.54
CA ASN A 506 -59.42 4.40 -108.44
C ASN A 506 -60.52 4.31 -109.52
N GLY A 507 -61.25 3.20 -109.60
CA GLY A 507 -62.44 3.06 -110.44
C GLY A 507 -62.20 2.35 -111.78
N PHE A 508 -60.99 1.84 -112.05
CA PHE A 508 -60.73 1.02 -113.23
C PHE A 508 -61.32 -0.39 -113.09
N SER A 509 -61.72 -1.00 -114.21
CA SER A 509 -62.21 -2.38 -114.21
C SER A 509 -61.04 -3.36 -114.28
N VAL A 510 -60.75 -4.04 -113.16
CA VAL A 510 -59.57 -4.91 -113.00
C VAL A 510 -59.92 -6.41 -112.93
N GLU A 511 -61.19 -6.77 -113.10
CA GLU A 511 -61.68 -8.17 -112.99
C GLU A 511 -60.98 -9.15 -113.95
N VAL A 512 -60.65 -8.71 -115.17
CA VAL A 512 -59.94 -9.55 -116.16
C VAL A 512 -58.47 -9.74 -115.77
N ILE A 513 -57.83 -8.71 -115.22
CA ILE A 513 -56.41 -8.76 -114.83
C ILE A 513 -56.24 -9.62 -113.56
N LEU A 514 -57.20 -9.56 -112.64
CA LEU A 514 -57.25 -10.45 -111.48
C LEU A 514 -57.41 -11.92 -111.90
N ALA A 515 -58.30 -12.22 -112.85
CA ALA A 515 -58.47 -13.58 -113.38
C ALA A 515 -57.21 -14.09 -114.13
N ASP A 516 -56.51 -13.21 -114.85
CA ASP A 516 -55.28 -13.56 -115.56
C ASP A 516 -54.08 -13.75 -114.59
N LEU A 517 -54.08 -13.11 -113.41
CA LEU A 517 -53.03 -13.20 -112.39
C LEU A 517 -53.03 -14.57 -111.70
N GLU A 518 -54.22 -15.12 -111.47
CA GLU A 518 -54.39 -16.49 -110.96
C GLU A 518 -53.87 -17.55 -111.94
N GLN A 519 -53.91 -17.26 -113.25
CA GLN A 519 -53.48 -18.20 -114.29
C GLN A 519 -51.98 -18.09 -114.62
N ASN A 520 -51.42 -16.88 -114.74
CA ASN A 520 -50.01 -16.66 -115.07
C ASN A 520 -49.47 -15.33 -114.49
N PRO A 521 -48.86 -15.33 -113.29
CA PRO A 521 -48.39 -14.10 -112.63
C PRO A 521 -47.21 -13.43 -113.37
N MET A 522 -46.36 -14.22 -114.03
CA MET A 522 -45.16 -13.71 -114.72
C MET A 522 -45.51 -12.86 -115.95
N THR A 523 -46.57 -13.21 -116.69
CA THR A 523 -47.00 -12.45 -117.87
C THR A 523 -47.60 -11.10 -117.49
N ILE A 524 -48.29 -11.03 -116.35
CA ILE A 524 -48.82 -9.76 -115.83
C ILE A 524 -47.69 -8.89 -115.28
N ALA A 525 -46.73 -9.48 -114.56
CA ALA A 525 -45.56 -8.75 -114.07
C ALA A 525 -44.80 -8.04 -115.21
N LEU A 526 -44.66 -8.69 -116.37
CA LEU A 526 -44.05 -8.09 -117.57
C LEU A 526 -44.93 -7.01 -118.24
N ARG A 527 -46.25 -7.09 -118.13
CA ARG A 527 -47.19 -6.09 -118.67
C ARG A 527 -47.50 -4.95 -117.70
N MET A 528 -47.13 -5.09 -116.43
CA MET A 528 -47.42 -4.13 -115.36
C MET A 528 -46.88 -2.73 -115.68
N SER A 529 -45.66 -2.65 -116.21
CA SER A 529 -45.07 -1.39 -116.65
C SER A 529 -45.88 -0.69 -117.75
N ASN A 530 -46.38 -1.44 -118.73
CA ASN A 530 -47.20 -0.91 -119.82
C ASN A 530 -48.58 -0.46 -119.31
N MET A 531 -49.17 -1.20 -118.36
CA MET A 531 -50.45 -0.83 -117.75
C MET A 531 -50.33 0.45 -116.90
N ARG A 532 -49.25 0.60 -116.11
CA ARG A 532 -48.94 1.84 -115.39
C ARG A 532 -48.84 3.03 -116.35
N GLN A 533 -48.06 2.89 -117.42
CA GLN A 533 -47.91 3.94 -118.42
C GLN A 533 -49.25 4.28 -119.10
N GLY A 534 -50.09 3.28 -119.38
CA GLY A 534 -51.42 3.51 -119.95
C GLY A 534 -52.37 4.27 -119.02
N ILE A 535 -52.30 4.02 -117.71
CA ILE A 535 -53.07 4.75 -116.70
C ILE A 535 -52.57 6.20 -116.58
N ASP A 536 -51.24 6.41 -116.56
CA ASP A 536 -50.63 7.74 -116.52
C ASP A 536 -51.01 8.58 -117.76
N GLU A 537 -51.10 7.94 -118.93
CA GLU A 537 -51.48 8.59 -120.20
C GLU A 537 -53.01 8.66 -120.45
N HIS A 538 -53.85 8.18 -119.51
CA HIS A 538 -55.32 8.07 -119.68
C HIS A 538 -55.98 9.40 -120.03
N GLU A 539 -55.56 10.49 -119.38
CA GLU A 539 -56.14 11.82 -119.60
C GLU A 539 -55.86 12.33 -121.03
N ARG A 540 -54.65 12.13 -121.55
CA ARG A 540 -54.29 12.49 -122.93
C ARG A 540 -55.05 11.67 -123.95
N LEU A 541 -55.21 10.37 -123.69
CA LEU A 541 -55.96 9.48 -124.55
C LEU A 541 -57.46 9.84 -124.58
N ARG A 542 -58.01 10.29 -123.45
CA ARG A 542 -59.38 10.81 -123.34
C ARG A 542 -59.60 12.04 -124.22
N GLU A 543 -58.73 13.05 -124.13
CA GLU A 543 -58.80 14.26 -124.94
C GLU A 543 -58.76 13.93 -126.44
N ARG A 544 -57.91 12.98 -126.84
CA ARG A 544 -57.83 12.54 -128.24
C ARG A 544 -59.10 11.85 -128.71
N LEU A 545 -59.71 11.00 -127.89
CA LEU A 545 -60.99 10.36 -128.26
C LEU A 545 -62.16 11.34 -128.27
N GLU A 546 -62.24 12.30 -127.33
CA GLU A 546 -63.27 13.33 -127.32
C GLU A 546 -63.24 14.21 -128.59
N SER A 547 -62.07 14.35 -129.22
CA SER A 547 -61.90 15.14 -130.45
C SER A 547 -62.41 14.46 -131.73
N ILE A 548 -62.71 13.16 -131.69
CA ILE A 548 -63.15 12.39 -132.85
C ILE A 548 -64.66 12.58 -133.05
N ASP A 549 -65.11 12.62 -134.31
CA ASP A 549 -66.52 12.80 -134.65
C ASP A 549 -67.31 11.47 -134.55
N TRP A 550 -67.80 11.17 -133.34
CA TRP A 550 -68.56 9.95 -133.03
C TRP A 550 -70.01 9.93 -133.55
N ARG A 551 -70.48 11.01 -134.19
CA ARG A 551 -71.83 11.09 -134.78
C ARG A 551 -72.08 10.04 -135.87
N ARG A 552 -71.00 9.49 -136.42
CA ARG A 552 -71.02 8.52 -137.52
C ARG A 552 -71.20 7.08 -137.05
N ASP A 553 -70.86 6.78 -135.80
CA ASP A 553 -71.07 5.45 -135.20
C ASP A 553 -71.18 5.56 -133.66
N PRO A 554 -72.41 5.72 -133.13
CA PRO A 554 -72.63 5.80 -131.69
C PRO A 554 -72.44 4.45 -130.99
N GLU A 555 -72.57 3.31 -131.67
CA GLU A 555 -72.38 1.98 -131.06
C GLU A 555 -70.90 1.70 -130.75
N LEU A 556 -70.00 2.07 -131.68
CA LEU A 556 -68.56 1.99 -131.45
C LEU A 556 -68.11 2.84 -130.25
N SER A 557 -68.78 3.97 -130.01
CA SER A 557 -68.45 4.85 -128.89
C SER A 557 -68.68 4.19 -127.52
N VAL A 558 -69.68 3.30 -127.40
CA VAL A 558 -69.95 2.55 -126.16
C VAL A 558 -68.87 1.49 -125.92
N ALA A 559 -68.46 0.79 -126.98
CA ALA A 559 -67.37 -0.20 -126.89
C ALA A 559 -66.05 0.47 -126.46
N ILE A 560 -65.76 1.64 -127.01
CA ILE A 560 -64.55 2.40 -126.71
C ILE A 560 -64.57 2.99 -125.29
N ASN A 561 -65.75 3.36 -124.79
CA ASN A 561 -65.92 3.73 -123.38
C ASN A 561 -65.69 2.57 -122.41
N LEU A 562 -66.04 1.34 -122.81
CA LEU A 562 -65.72 0.13 -122.04
C LEU A 562 -64.23 -0.22 -122.10
N GLU A 563 -63.56 0.02 -123.23
CA GLU A 563 -62.11 -0.16 -123.35
C GLU A 563 -61.34 0.91 -122.54
N LEU A 564 -61.85 2.15 -122.49
CA LEU A 564 -61.33 3.24 -121.65
C LEU A 564 -61.35 2.94 -120.14
N SER A 565 -62.21 2.02 -119.68
CA SER A 565 -62.25 1.62 -118.27
C SER A 565 -61.28 0.48 -117.94
N ARG A 566 -60.66 -0.16 -118.94
CA ARG A 566 -59.80 -1.35 -118.78
C ARG A 566 -58.32 -1.00 -118.96
N PRO A 567 -57.47 -1.11 -117.92
CA PRO A 567 -56.08 -0.66 -118.01
C PRO A 567 -55.23 -1.48 -119.00
N ASP A 568 -55.49 -2.78 -119.16
CA ASP A 568 -54.80 -3.64 -120.14
C ASP A 568 -55.08 -3.27 -121.62
N ARG A 569 -56.16 -2.51 -121.89
CA ARG A 569 -56.54 -2.10 -123.26
C ARG A 569 -56.14 -0.68 -123.61
N LEU A 570 -55.69 0.14 -122.65
CA LEU A 570 -55.38 1.56 -122.89
C LEU A 570 -54.24 1.75 -123.89
N ALA A 571 -53.17 0.95 -123.80
CA ALA A 571 -52.05 1.03 -124.75
C ALA A 571 -52.47 0.60 -126.17
N ALA A 572 -53.28 -0.47 -126.27
CA ALA A 572 -53.82 -0.91 -127.56
C ALA A 572 -54.75 0.16 -128.17
N LEU A 573 -55.59 0.78 -127.36
CA LEU A 573 -56.51 1.82 -127.78
C LEU A 573 -55.75 3.09 -128.24
N ALA A 574 -54.69 3.48 -127.54
CA ALA A 574 -53.85 4.62 -127.94
C ALA A 574 -53.30 4.46 -129.37
N THR A 575 -52.96 3.23 -129.75
CA THR A 575 -52.43 2.91 -131.08
C THR A 575 -53.51 2.75 -132.16
N SER A 576 -54.75 2.42 -131.80
CA SER A 576 -55.85 2.22 -132.75
C SER A 576 -56.59 3.50 -133.14
N ILE A 577 -56.34 4.64 -132.46
CA ILE A 577 -56.96 5.95 -132.76
C ILE A 577 -56.93 6.33 -134.27
N PRO A 578 -55.79 6.20 -135.00
CA PRO A 578 -55.77 6.54 -136.43
C PRO A 578 -56.69 5.65 -137.28
N GLN A 579 -56.84 4.37 -136.91
CA GLN A 579 -57.74 3.43 -137.58
C GLN A 579 -59.21 3.78 -137.29
N LEU A 580 -59.53 4.13 -136.04
CA LEU A 580 -60.87 4.58 -135.65
C LEU A 580 -61.29 5.84 -136.40
N ILE A 581 -60.40 6.82 -136.58
CA ILE A 581 -60.66 8.01 -137.39
C ILE A 581 -60.93 7.63 -138.85
N GLN A 582 -60.14 6.69 -139.41
CA GLN A 582 -60.30 6.23 -140.78
C GLN A 582 -61.61 5.46 -140.99
N ASP A 583 -62.04 4.66 -140.03
CA ASP A 583 -63.26 3.85 -140.12
C ASP A 583 -64.52 4.70 -139.88
N LEU A 584 -64.49 5.64 -138.94
CA LEU A 584 -65.54 6.64 -138.78
C LEU A 584 -65.63 7.54 -140.03
N ALA A 585 -64.51 7.86 -140.68
CA ALA A 585 -64.53 8.65 -141.91
C ALA A 585 -65.29 7.98 -143.07
N LYS A 586 -65.36 6.63 -143.10
CA LYS A 586 -66.07 5.85 -144.14
C LYS A 586 -67.58 5.76 -143.92
N ASN A 587 -68.04 5.88 -142.67
CA ASN A 587 -69.45 5.74 -142.31
C ASN A 587 -70.23 7.05 -142.52
N GLN A 588 -71.52 6.95 -142.88
CA GLN A 588 -72.43 8.09 -142.96
C GLN A 588 -72.87 8.53 -141.54
N ILE A 589 -73.32 9.78 -141.41
CA ILE A 589 -73.76 10.31 -140.12
C ILE A 589 -75.01 9.54 -139.67
N ALA A 590 -74.93 8.87 -138.51
CA ALA A 590 -76.00 8.06 -137.95
C ALA A 590 -76.91 8.89 -137.02
N ASP A 591 -76.34 9.81 -136.23
CA ASP A 591 -77.07 10.72 -135.35
C ASP A 591 -76.38 12.09 -135.27
N GLU A 592 -77.05 13.15 -135.72
CA GLU A 592 -76.53 14.51 -135.77
C GLU A 592 -76.35 15.15 -134.38
N HIS A 593 -77.07 14.68 -133.36
CA HIS A 593 -77.07 15.26 -132.01
C HIS A 593 -76.21 14.46 -131.01
N PHE A 594 -75.60 13.36 -131.44
CA PHE A 594 -74.77 12.55 -130.56
C PHE A 594 -73.51 13.29 -130.11
N LYS A 595 -73.27 13.30 -128.79
CA LYS A 595 -72.07 13.83 -128.17
C LYS A 595 -71.41 12.74 -127.35
N PHE A 596 -70.20 12.37 -127.74
CA PHE A 596 -69.40 11.44 -126.97
C PHE A 596 -68.89 12.08 -125.68
N ILE A 597 -69.08 11.38 -124.57
CA ILE A 597 -68.53 11.73 -123.26
C ILE A 597 -67.64 10.56 -122.87
N ALA A 598 -66.33 10.81 -122.82
CA ALA A 598 -65.38 9.77 -122.52
C ALA A 598 -65.39 9.42 -121.02
N TRP A 599 -65.30 8.13 -120.72
CA TRP A 599 -65.33 7.60 -119.36
C TRP A 599 -64.20 8.18 -118.47
N ARG A 600 -64.51 8.42 -117.18
CA ARG A 600 -63.58 8.97 -116.17
C ARG A 600 -63.55 8.11 -114.90
N PRO A 601 -62.37 7.80 -114.34
CA PRO A 601 -62.25 7.11 -113.06
C PRO A 601 -62.82 7.96 -111.93
N ARG A 602 -63.60 7.35 -111.03
CA ARG A 602 -64.13 7.97 -109.79
C ARG A 602 -63.86 7.02 -108.62
N LYS A 603 -63.26 7.54 -107.54
CA LYS A 603 -63.01 6.76 -106.32
C LYS A 603 -64.33 6.30 -105.68
N GLN A 604 -64.39 5.04 -105.27
CA GLN A 604 -65.55 4.53 -104.51
C GLN A 604 -65.46 5.01 -103.05
N ASN A 605 -66.31 5.95 -102.64
CA ASN A 605 -66.44 6.33 -101.23
C ASN A 605 -67.57 5.51 -100.57
N LEU A 606 -67.27 4.76 -99.52
CA LEU A 606 -68.26 4.08 -98.66
C LEU A 606 -68.89 5.08 -97.67
N PRO A 607 -70.17 4.92 -97.28
CA PRO A 607 -70.91 5.90 -96.47
C PRO A 607 -70.57 5.89 -94.97
N ILE A 608 -70.62 7.08 -94.36
CA ILE A 608 -70.36 7.39 -92.94
C ILE A 608 -71.66 7.28 -92.12
N LEU A 609 -71.60 6.74 -90.89
CA LEU A 609 -72.64 6.81 -89.86
C LEU A 609 -72.22 7.77 -88.72
N MET A 610 -73.18 8.56 -88.23
CA MET A 610 -73.06 9.63 -87.21
C MET A 610 -73.81 9.24 -85.90
N PRO A 611 -73.62 9.97 -84.77
CA PRO A 611 -73.29 9.43 -83.44
C PRO A 611 -74.44 9.49 -82.39
N ILE A 612 -74.19 9.08 -81.13
CA ILE A 612 -74.47 9.82 -79.85
C ILE A 612 -74.13 8.98 -78.57
N ALA A 613 -73.51 9.70 -77.62
CA ALA A 613 -73.05 9.53 -76.22
C ALA A 613 -73.72 8.58 -75.19
N GLN A 614 -72.92 8.17 -74.17
CA GLN A 614 -73.21 8.35 -72.73
C GLN A 614 -71.95 8.19 -71.81
N THR A 615 -71.63 9.27 -71.08
CA THR A 615 -71.13 9.40 -69.66
C THR A 615 -69.91 8.58 -69.16
N THR A 616 -68.73 9.20 -68.96
CA THR A 616 -68.16 9.87 -67.75
C THR A 616 -67.59 8.93 -66.67
N GLU A 617 -66.40 9.29 -66.15
CA GLU A 617 -65.85 8.97 -64.80
C GLU A 617 -64.80 7.86 -64.61
N ASP A 618 -63.81 7.65 -65.50
CA ASP A 618 -62.60 6.88 -65.11
C ASP A 618 -61.25 7.57 -65.46
N ASP A 619 -61.14 8.28 -66.58
CA ASP A 619 -59.87 8.96 -66.96
C ASP A 619 -59.55 10.24 -66.16
N ALA A 620 -60.47 10.70 -65.30
CA ALA A 620 -60.22 11.79 -64.36
C ALA A 620 -59.82 11.29 -62.97
N MET A 621 -59.86 9.96 -62.71
CA MET A 621 -59.56 9.37 -61.41
C MET A 621 -58.15 8.74 -61.33
N GLU A 622 -57.50 8.47 -62.47
CA GLU A 622 -56.07 8.06 -62.48
C GLU A 622 -55.10 9.26 -62.44
N ALA A 623 -55.49 10.43 -62.99
CA ALA A 623 -54.66 11.65 -62.94
C ALA A 623 -54.66 12.36 -61.57
N ILE A 624 -55.60 12.04 -60.67
CA ILE A 624 -55.70 12.60 -59.31
C ILE A 624 -54.87 11.78 -58.28
N LEU A 625 -54.52 10.52 -58.59
CA LEU A 625 -53.74 9.65 -57.70
C LEU A 625 -52.22 9.83 -57.82
N GLU A 626 -51.71 10.43 -58.90
CA GLU A 626 -50.31 10.85 -59.01
C GLU A 626 -50.05 12.26 -58.41
N GLU A 627 -51.12 12.98 -58.03
CA GLU A 627 -51.06 14.32 -57.43
C GLU A 627 -51.03 14.31 -55.87
N MET A 628 -50.81 13.14 -55.25
CA MET A 628 -50.55 12.99 -53.82
C MET A 628 -49.40 12.01 -53.53
N GLU A 629 -48.16 12.35 -53.91
CA GLU A 629 -46.95 12.07 -53.08
C GLU A 629 -45.66 12.61 -53.71
N THR A 630 -45.57 13.89 -54.09
CA THR A 630 -44.27 14.59 -54.15
C THR A 630 -44.45 16.08 -54.45
N GLN A 631 -44.46 16.94 -53.42
CA GLN A 631 -43.99 18.33 -53.51
C GLN A 631 -43.59 18.87 -52.12
N SER A 632 -42.32 19.25 -51.98
CA SER A 632 -41.90 20.59 -51.48
C SER A 632 -40.37 20.76 -51.61
N GLU A 633 -39.98 21.38 -52.73
CA GLU A 633 -39.03 22.51 -52.94
C GLU A 633 -38.60 23.35 -51.70
N PRO A 634 -37.64 24.33 -51.77
CA PRO A 634 -36.75 24.79 -52.88
C PRO A 634 -35.33 25.35 -52.49
N GLU A 635 -34.64 25.88 -53.52
CA GLU A 635 -33.80 27.13 -53.56
C GLU A 635 -32.36 27.15 -52.98
N ILE A 636 -31.29 27.23 -53.82
CA ILE A 636 -30.59 28.37 -54.48
C ILE A 636 -29.57 29.14 -53.56
N GLU A 637 -28.27 28.89 -53.85
CA GLU A 637 -27.01 29.71 -53.88
C GLU A 637 -26.85 31.01 -53.02
N PRO A 638 -25.63 31.38 -52.50
CA PRO A 638 -24.43 31.63 -53.34
C PRO A 638 -23.00 31.52 -52.72
N GLU A 639 -22.01 31.55 -53.64
CA GLU A 639 -20.64 32.12 -53.65
C GLU A 639 -19.83 32.38 -52.36
N ILE A 640 -18.54 31.97 -52.35
CA ILE A 640 -17.44 32.69 -51.66
C ILE A 640 -16.14 32.65 -52.51
N GLU A 641 -15.59 33.84 -52.78
CA GLU A 641 -14.23 34.10 -53.29
C GLU A 641 -13.16 34.22 -52.16
N THR A 642 -11.94 33.89 -52.58
CA THR A 642 -10.54 33.98 -52.11
C THR A 642 -10.01 35.05 -51.12
N GLU A 643 -8.76 34.77 -50.68
CA GLU A 643 -7.69 35.61 -50.05
C GLU A 643 -7.62 35.61 -48.50
N THR A 644 -6.50 35.47 -47.77
CA THR A 644 -5.06 35.72 -47.98
C THR A 644 -4.18 35.03 -46.89
N ALA A 645 -2.87 34.90 -47.18
CA ALA A 645 -1.71 34.39 -46.40
C ALA A 645 -1.36 35.20 -45.09
N PRO A 646 -0.24 35.03 -44.33
CA PRO A 646 0.98 34.19 -44.50
C PRO A 646 1.63 33.55 -43.22
N GLU A 647 2.67 32.75 -43.49
CA GLU A 647 3.84 32.30 -42.68
C GLU A 647 4.50 33.34 -41.73
N PRO A 648 5.28 32.94 -40.68
CA PRO A 648 6.72 32.68 -40.89
C PRO A 648 7.38 31.56 -40.04
N GLU A 649 8.41 30.99 -40.67
CA GLU A 649 9.54 30.23 -40.13
C GLU A 649 10.38 31.04 -39.12
N ILE A 650 11.23 30.37 -38.31
CA ILE A 650 12.69 30.60 -38.18
C ILE A 650 13.30 29.60 -37.16
N GLU A 651 14.28 28.85 -37.65
CA GLU A 651 15.27 28.05 -36.93
C GLU A 651 16.23 28.92 -36.09
N THR A 652 16.85 28.40 -35.01
CA THR A 652 18.33 28.26 -34.89
C THR A 652 18.80 27.80 -33.51
N GLU A 653 19.87 27.00 -33.57
CA GLU A 653 20.74 26.45 -32.53
C GLU A 653 21.34 27.49 -31.55
N THR A 654 21.68 27.08 -30.32
CA THR A 654 23.07 26.92 -29.81
C THR A 654 23.13 26.70 -28.28
N ALA A 655 24.03 25.80 -27.86
CA ALA A 655 24.49 25.54 -26.47
C ALA A 655 25.52 26.60 -26.00
N PRO A 656 26.27 26.50 -24.86
CA PRO A 656 26.14 25.75 -23.59
C PRO A 656 26.35 26.62 -22.30
N GLU A 657 26.25 25.99 -21.10
CA GLU A 657 26.90 26.19 -19.76
C GLU A 657 27.49 27.55 -19.31
N PRO A 658 27.50 27.93 -17.99
CA PRO A 658 28.09 27.13 -16.89
C PRO A 658 27.58 27.31 -15.42
N GLU A 659 28.02 26.36 -14.58
CA GLU A 659 28.47 26.36 -13.15
C GLU A 659 28.01 27.43 -12.13
N ILE A 660 27.72 26.98 -10.89
CA ILE A 660 28.50 27.30 -9.65
C ILE A 660 28.15 26.30 -8.52
N GLU A 661 29.22 25.92 -7.82
CA GLU A 661 29.39 25.00 -6.69
C GLU A 661 28.87 25.53 -5.34
N THR A 662 28.64 24.62 -4.37
CA THR A 662 29.10 24.84 -2.97
C THR A 662 29.39 23.51 -2.25
N GLU A 663 30.67 23.33 -1.93
CA GLU A 663 31.30 22.84 -0.69
C GLU A 663 30.65 21.74 0.18
N THR A 664 31.44 20.70 0.45
CA THR A 664 31.91 20.38 1.82
C THR A 664 33.10 19.42 1.76
N ALA A 665 34.19 19.76 2.44
CA ALA A 665 35.32 18.88 2.76
C ALA A 665 35.06 18.11 4.07
N PRO A 666 35.72 16.97 4.31
CA PRO A 666 36.77 17.04 5.33
C PRO A 666 38.05 16.25 5.03
N VAL A 667 39.08 16.69 5.75
CA VAL A 667 40.51 16.37 5.73
C VAL A 667 40.81 14.97 6.30
N PRO A 668 41.67 14.15 5.68
CA PRO A 668 42.33 13.03 6.34
C PRO A 668 43.72 13.42 6.86
N LEU A 669 43.89 13.26 8.17
CA LEU A 669 45.14 13.41 8.93
C LEU A 669 46.01 12.16 8.72
N ASN A 670 47.32 12.33 8.51
CA ASN A 670 48.29 11.23 8.55
C ASN A 670 49.64 11.70 9.11
N LYS A 671 50.34 10.77 9.79
CA LYS A 671 51.67 10.81 10.48
C LYS A 671 51.60 11.08 11.99
N GLU A 672 52.23 10.32 12.90
CA GLU A 672 53.36 9.36 12.88
C GLU A 672 53.33 8.52 14.20
N GLU A 673 53.69 7.23 14.17
CA GLU A 673 54.05 6.41 15.36
C GLU A 673 55.59 6.26 15.47
N PRO A 674 56.17 5.56 16.47
CA PRO A 674 56.32 5.95 17.88
C PRO A 674 57.81 5.92 18.31
N LYS A 675 58.17 6.58 19.43
CA LYS A 675 59.47 6.35 20.11
C LYS A 675 59.30 5.32 21.22
N VAL A 676 59.91 4.16 21.01
CA VAL A 676 60.02 3.04 21.95
C VAL A 676 60.88 3.45 23.16
N PHE A 677 60.26 3.54 24.35
CA PHE A 677 60.95 3.36 25.63
C PHE A 677 60.89 1.88 26.02
N LYS A 678 62.01 1.32 26.48
CA LYS A 678 62.09 -0.07 26.94
C LYS A 678 61.50 -0.16 28.36
N PRO A 679 60.64 -1.15 28.67
CA PRO A 679 60.12 -1.31 30.02
C PRO A 679 61.19 -1.94 30.93
N VAL A 680 61.41 -1.30 32.08
CA VAL A 680 62.05 -1.88 33.25
C VAL A 680 60.96 -2.69 33.98
N LYS A 681 61.26 -3.93 34.39
CA LYS A 681 60.33 -4.75 35.17
C LYS A 681 60.16 -4.14 36.57
N GLY A 682 58.95 -3.71 36.90
CA GLY A 682 58.60 -3.09 38.19
C GLY A 682 57.49 -2.03 38.13
N VAL A 683 56.98 -1.69 36.93
CA VAL A 683 56.00 -0.62 36.69
C VAL A 683 54.55 -1.06 36.95
N ASP A 684 54.29 -2.37 37.03
CA ASP A 684 52.93 -2.91 37.00
C ASP A 684 52.06 -2.49 38.21
N GLY A 685 52.61 -2.45 39.44
CA GLY A 685 51.80 -2.22 40.64
C GLY A 685 51.42 -0.76 40.94
N PHE A 686 52.17 0.22 40.40
CA PHE A 686 51.78 1.63 40.50
C PHE A 686 50.70 1.99 39.47
N ASP A 687 50.83 1.46 38.24
CA ASP A 687 49.79 1.61 37.21
C ASP A 687 48.49 0.90 37.64
N GLU A 688 48.59 -0.28 38.25
CA GLU A 688 47.45 -1.00 38.86
C GLU A 688 46.77 -0.17 39.95
N LEU A 689 47.53 0.50 40.82
CA LEU A 689 46.98 1.40 41.84
C LEU A 689 46.27 2.62 41.22
N LEU A 690 46.80 3.19 40.14
CA LEU A 690 46.17 4.32 39.45
C LEU A 690 44.87 3.91 38.75
N GLU A 691 44.85 2.73 38.13
CA GLU A 691 43.66 2.16 37.50
C GLU A 691 42.54 1.93 38.52
N ILE A 692 42.85 1.33 39.69
CA ILE A 692 41.87 1.11 40.77
C ILE A 692 41.33 2.44 41.32
N LEU A 693 42.15 3.48 41.35
CA LEU A 693 41.75 4.84 41.76
C LEU A 693 40.98 5.60 40.66
N GLY A 694 40.88 5.04 39.45
CA GLY A 694 40.23 5.65 38.30
C GLY A 694 40.94 6.90 37.79
N LEU A 695 42.27 6.94 37.89
CA LEU A 695 43.11 8.02 37.38
C LEU A 695 43.85 7.54 36.12
N GLU A 696 43.78 8.31 35.03
CA GLU A 696 44.58 8.06 33.83
C GLU A 696 46.05 8.43 34.07
N SER A 697 46.97 7.66 33.47
CA SER A 697 48.43 7.89 33.56
C SER A 697 48.80 9.14 32.75
N GLU A 698 48.55 10.32 33.31
CA GLU A 698 48.97 11.62 32.77
C GLU A 698 50.41 11.98 33.18
N GLU A 699 51.05 12.91 32.46
CA GLU A 699 52.42 13.38 32.76
C GLU A 699 52.60 13.98 34.18
N ASP A 700 51.49 14.31 34.88
CA ASP A 700 51.45 14.99 36.19
C ASP A 700 50.72 14.18 37.31
N VAL A 701 50.93 12.86 37.38
CA VAL A 701 50.31 11.94 38.38
C VAL A 701 50.33 12.46 39.82
N ARG A 702 51.45 13.10 40.24
CA ARG A 702 51.59 13.67 41.60
C ARG A 702 50.54 14.72 41.91
N ARG A 703 50.25 15.58 40.93
CA ARG A 703 49.31 16.69 41.07
C ARG A 703 47.88 16.16 41.07
N SER A 704 47.62 15.16 40.23
CA SER A 704 46.33 14.46 40.18
C SER A 704 46.00 13.78 41.51
N LEU A 705 46.91 12.96 42.06
CA LEU A 705 46.75 12.32 43.38
C LEU A 705 46.58 13.36 44.50
N ALA A 706 47.38 14.43 44.50
CA ALA A 706 47.32 15.47 45.53
C ALA A 706 46.00 16.26 45.51
N SER A 707 45.40 16.46 44.33
CA SER A 707 44.10 17.15 44.21
C SER A 707 42.96 16.38 44.87
N HIS A 708 43.13 15.07 44.99
CA HIS A 708 42.16 14.18 45.61
C HIS A 708 42.45 13.98 47.10
N VAL A 709 43.43 14.60 47.76
CA VAL A 709 43.67 14.43 49.21
C VAL A 709 42.85 15.43 50.03
N GLY A 710 42.27 14.98 51.15
CA GLY A 710 41.53 15.82 52.10
C GLY A 710 40.13 16.23 51.65
N LEU A 711 39.51 15.49 50.74
CA LEU A 711 38.13 15.74 50.31
C LEU A 711 37.14 15.15 51.32
N GLU A 712 36.23 15.98 51.81
CA GLU A 712 35.14 15.60 52.69
C GLU A 712 33.78 15.71 51.97
N PRO A 713 32.83 14.79 52.18
CA PRO A 713 32.90 13.62 53.06
C PRO A 713 33.43 12.36 52.36
N ARG A 714 34.53 11.79 52.85
CA ARG A 714 35.13 10.56 52.30
C ARG A 714 35.77 9.73 53.40
N ASP A 715 35.80 8.42 53.22
CA ASP A 715 36.46 7.49 54.13
C ASP A 715 37.93 7.88 54.38
N MET A 716 38.28 8.17 55.64
CA MET A 716 39.65 8.52 56.05
C MET A 716 40.69 7.47 55.62
N ARG A 717 40.31 6.20 55.44
CA ARG A 717 41.24 5.14 55.01
C ARG A 717 41.67 5.33 53.56
N VAL A 718 40.77 5.79 52.69
CA VAL A 718 41.09 6.15 51.30
C VAL A 718 42.00 7.37 51.29
N ASP A 719 41.73 8.36 52.16
CA ASP A 719 42.58 9.54 52.28
C ASP A 719 43.99 9.20 52.80
N ARG A 720 44.08 8.29 53.79
CA ARG A 720 45.35 7.74 54.30
C ARG A 720 46.13 7.01 53.21
N LEU A 721 45.43 6.23 52.37
CA LEU A 721 46.02 5.51 51.23
C LEU A 721 46.63 6.50 50.24
N LEU A 722 45.91 7.56 49.86
CA LEU A 722 46.42 8.60 48.96
C LEU A 722 47.64 9.34 49.54
N ARG A 723 47.60 9.71 50.83
CA ARG A 723 48.72 10.38 51.50
C ARG A 723 49.95 9.47 51.60
N LEU A 724 49.78 8.15 51.75
CA LEU A 724 50.86 7.17 51.72
C LEU A 724 51.40 6.96 50.30
N ALA A 725 50.53 6.85 49.29
CA ALA A 725 50.92 6.73 47.89
C ALA A 725 51.77 7.93 47.43
N LEU A 726 51.38 9.16 47.80
CA LEU A 726 52.17 10.37 47.52
C LEU A 726 53.54 10.39 48.18
N ARG A 727 53.71 9.70 49.33
CA ARG A 727 55.00 9.61 50.04
C ARG A 727 55.89 8.51 49.52
N LEU A 728 55.30 7.47 48.94
CA LEU A 728 55.99 6.30 48.39
C LEU A 728 56.30 6.42 46.90
N MET A 729 56.00 7.55 46.25
CA MET A 729 56.36 7.73 44.84
C MET A 729 57.87 7.53 44.59
N PRO A 730 58.24 6.91 43.46
CA PRO A 730 59.64 6.68 43.11
C PRO A 730 60.40 8.00 42.96
N LYS A 731 61.65 8.02 43.37
CA LYS A 731 62.54 9.21 43.29
C LYS A 731 63.79 8.98 42.43
N ASP A 732 63.88 7.84 41.75
CA ASP A 732 65.04 7.33 41.03
C ASP A 732 66.24 7.01 41.97
N ASP A 733 65.94 6.42 43.13
CA ASP A 733 66.92 6.06 44.17
C ASP A 733 67.05 4.53 44.35
N GLU A 734 68.13 4.04 44.98
CA GLU A 734 68.30 2.61 45.35
C GLU A 734 67.18 2.04 46.24
N ASN A 735 66.37 2.91 46.83
CA ASN A 735 65.26 2.60 47.72
C ASN A 735 63.93 2.37 47.00
N ASP A 736 63.87 2.57 45.68
CA ASP A 736 62.63 2.46 44.93
C ASP A 736 62.08 1.03 44.91
N GLU A 737 62.91 -0.01 44.96
CA GLU A 737 62.44 -1.40 45.10
C GLU A 737 61.57 -1.61 46.35
N VAL A 738 61.93 -0.98 47.47
CA VAL A 738 61.15 -1.04 48.71
C VAL A 738 59.87 -0.21 48.61
N ARG A 739 59.93 0.94 47.91
CA ARG A 739 58.77 1.79 47.67
C ARG A 739 57.75 1.11 46.77
N PHE A 740 58.18 0.43 45.70
CA PHE A 740 57.32 -0.38 44.83
C PHE A 740 56.62 -1.50 45.60
N ALA A 741 57.33 -2.27 46.42
CA ALA A 741 56.70 -3.31 47.23
C ALA A 741 55.64 -2.77 48.20
N LEU A 742 55.83 -1.55 48.74
CA LEU A 742 54.82 -0.89 49.57
C LEU A 742 53.65 -0.31 48.76
N ILE A 743 53.88 0.09 47.51
CA ILE A 743 52.83 0.49 46.57
C ILE A 743 51.97 -0.72 46.19
N ASP A 744 52.57 -1.88 45.92
CA ASP A 744 51.85 -3.13 45.65
C ASP A 744 50.94 -3.51 46.84
N ASP A 745 51.45 -3.36 48.07
CA ASP A 745 50.66 -3.55 49.29
C ASP A 745 49.47 -2.58 49.32
N LEU A 746 49.66 -1.31 48.96
CA LEU A 746 48.59 -0.31 48.87
C LEU A 746 47.59 -0.62 47.75
N ALA A 747 48.03 -1.13 46.61
CA ALA A 747 47.16 -1.54 45.50
C ALA A 747 46.21 -2.67 45.97
N SER A 748 46.76 -3.69 46.63
CA SER A 748 45.96 -4.78 47.21
C SER A 748 44.98 -4.32 48.29
N MET A 749 45.28 -3.20 48.97
CA MET A 749 44.38 -2.56 49.93
C MET A 749 43.31 -1.72 49.25
N ALA A 750 43.64 -1.03 48.16
CA ALA A 750 42.71 -0.29 47.33
C ALA A 750 41.64 -1.23 46.75
N GLU A 751 42.02 -2.38 46.18
CA GLU A 751 41.04 -3.38 45.68
C GLU A 751 40.04 -3.84 46.74
N LYS A 752 40.53 -4.07 47.97
CA LYS A 752 39.68 -4.45 49.11
C LYS A 752 38.72 -3.32 49.50
N LEU A 753 39.15 -2.07 49.40
CA LEU A 753 38.30 -0.91 49.62
C LEU A 753 37.29 -0.73 48.48
N THR A 754 37.65 -0.98 47.22
CA THR A 754 36.75 -0.89 46.06
C THR A 754 35.65 -1.94 46.14
N THR A 755 36.01 -3.19 46.41
CA THR A 755 35.02 -4.27 46.62
C THR A 755 34.09 -3.95 47.79
N TRP A 756 34.64 -3.43 48.89
CA TRP A 756 33.84 -3.07 50.07
C TRP A 756 32.91 -1.87 49.84
N THR A 757 33.39 -0.81 49.17
CA THR A 757 32.59 0.38 48.84
C THR A 757 31.47 0.02 47.87
N ARG A 758 31.76 -0.81 46.85
CA ARG A 758 30.78 -1.32 45.90
C ARG A 758 29.64 -2.06 46.60
N ILE A 759 29.95 -3.04 47.44
CA ILE A 759 28.91 -3.82 48.15
C ILE A 759 28.01 -2.90 48.99
N ARG A 760 28.57 -1.86 49.61
CA ARG A 760 27.78 -0.90 50.40
C ARG A 760 26.96 0.07 49.56
N LEU A 761 27.42 0.45 48.37
CA LEU A 761 26.65 1.24 47.42
C LEU A 761 25.49 0.40 46.86
N GLU A 762 25.74 -0.87 46.51
CA GLU A 762 24.73 -1.83 46.04
C GLU A 762 23.64 -2.06 47.09
N ALA A 763 24.01 -2.24 48.37
CA ALA A 763 23.06 -2.35 49.48
C ALA A 763 22.17 -1.11 49.66
N ARG A 764 22.54 0.01 49.04
CA ARG A 764 21.79 1.28 49.04
C ARG A 764 21.15 1.60 47.70
N HIS A 765 21.11 0.63 46.79
CA HIS A 765 20.61 0.78 45.43
C HIS A 765 21.32 1.90 44.63
N SER A 766 22.58 2.17 44.95
CA SER A 766 23.45 3.06 44.18
C SER A 766 24.43 2.23 43.37
N SER A 767 24.56 2.51 42.07
CA SER A 767 25.58 1.87 41.22
C SER A 767 26.96 2.46 41.50
N GLY A 768 27.96 1.60 41.71
CA GLY A 768 29.37 2.00 41.71
C GLY A 768 29.88 2.25 40.29
N THR A 769 30.84 3.17 40.11
CA THR A 769 31.47 3.51 38.83
C THR A 769 32.82 2.81 38.60
N GLU A 770 33.15 1.79 39.39
CA GLU A 770 34.45 1.06 39.40
C GLU A 770 35.66 1.96 39.71
N ASN A 771 35.42 3.24 39.99
CA ASN A 771 36.40 4.23 40.41
C ASN A 771 36.31 4.41 41.93
N LEU A 772 37.35 3.97 42.65
CA LEU A 772 37.37 4.04 44.12
C LEU A 772 37.21 5.46 44.66
N LEU A 773 37.76 6.48 43.99
CA LEU A 773 37.69 7.87 44.47
C LEU A 773 36.27 8.43 44.37
N GLU A 774 35.60 8.20 43.25
CA GLU A 774 34.21 8.61 43.08
C GLU A 774 33.26 7.80 43.96
N ASP A 775 33.44 6.48 44.02
CA ASP A 775 32.57 5.59 44.79
C ASP A 775 32.70 5.83 46.30
N SER A 776 33.91 6.10 46.79
CA SER A 776 34.14 6.44 48.20
C SER A 776 33.52 7.79 48.58
N LEU A 777 33.51 8.78 47.69
CA LEU A 777 32.85 10.08 47.89
C LEU A 777 31.33 9.92 47.86
N LYS A 778 30.78 9.21 46.86
CA LYS A 778 29.34 8.89 46.78
C LYS A 778 28.88 8.15 48.03
N LEU A 779 29.66 7.18 48.50
CA LEU A 779 29.37 6.44 49.72
C LEU A 779 29.45 7.35 50.96
N GLY A 780 30.43 8.25 51.03
CA GLY A 780 30.56 9.23 52.11
C GLY A 780 29.34 10.17 52.22
N LEU A 781 28.88 10.71 51.09
CA LEU A 781 27.65 11.50 51.01
C LEU A 781 26.42 10.68 51.41
N ALA A 782 26.33 9.43 50.95
CA ALA A 782 25.23 8.53 51.29
C ALA A 782 25.21 8.17 52.79
N LEU A 783 26.39 8.00 53.41
CA LEU A 783 26.53 7.71 54.83
C LEU A 783 26.24 8.91 55.73
N GLN A 784 26.60 10.13 55.29
CA GLN A 784 26.16 11.35 55.97
C GLN A 784 24.64 11.49 55.97
N ARG A 785 23.97 11.07 54.88
CA ARG A 785 22.52 11.14 54.74
C ARG A 785 21.79 10.03 55.50
N ILE A 786 22.27 8.79 55.42
CA ILE A 786 21.68 7.61 56.06
C ILE A 786 22.83 6.75 56.63
N PRO A 787 23.11 6.81 57.94
CA PRO A 787 24.13 5.95 58.55
C PRO A 787 23.78 4.47 58.33
N GLY A 788 24.77 3.67 57.97
CA GLY A 788 24.58 2.24 57.70
C GLY A 788 24.51 1.41 58.98
N PRO A 789 24.01 0.16 58.90
CA PRO A 789 24.16 -0.79 60.01
C PRO A 789 25.66 -1.08 60.24
N GLY A 790 26.10 -0.99 61.50
CA GLY A 790 27.49 -1.23 61.93
C GLY A 790 28.25 0.01 62.42
N THR A 791 29.57 -0.13 62.63
CA THR A 791 30.47 0.93 63.11
C THR A 791 30.56 2.08 62.11
N ALA A 792 30.40 3.32 62.60
CA ALA A 792 30.59 4.53 61.80
C ALA A 792 31.99 4.57 61.20
N ILE A 793 32.06 4.89 59.91
CA ILE A 793 33.33 5.21 59.25
C ILE A 793 33.62 6.67 59.56
N PRO A 794 34.86 7.03 59.92
CA PRO A 794 35.23 8.43 59.99
C PRO A 794 35.33 9.02 58.57
N LEU A 795 34.57 10.09 58.32
CA LEU A 795 34.39 10.72 56.99
C LEU A 795 35.11 12.09 56.86
N GLU A 796 36.03 12.37 57.77
CA GLU A 796 36.81 13.61 57.85
C GLU A 796 38.13 13.49 57.07
N ALA A 797 38.83 14.60 56.83
CA ALA A 797 40.16 14.57 56.24
C ALA A 797 41.18 13.87 57.16
N ASP A 798 42.14 13.14 56.58
CA ASP A 798 43.20 12.50 57.38
C ASP A 798 44.24 13.52 57.87
N GLU A 799 44.10 13.94 59.13
CA GLU A 799 45.04 14.85 59.80
C GLU A 799 46.17 14.11 60.54
N LEU A 800 46.14 12.77 60.64
CA LEU A 800 47.13 12.02 61.40
C LEU A 800 48.53 12.20 60.81
N ASP A 801 49.54 12.41 61.66
CA ASP A 801 50.92 12.55 61.21
C ASP A 801 51.40 11.28 60.49
N LEU A 802 52.19 11.48 59.45
CA LEU A 802 52.82 10.42 58.67
C LEU A 802 54.35 10.57 58.76
N PRO A 803 55.10 9.46 58.73
CA PRO A 803 56.57 9.47 58.70
C PRO A 803 57.12 10.20 57.47
N GLY A 804 58.28 10.86 57.62
CA GLY A 804 58.91 11.63 56.53
C GLY A 804 59.22 10.79 55.28
N PHE A 805 59.40 11.44 54.12
CA PHE A 805 59.61 10.75 52.83
C PHE A 805 60.83 9.81 52.79
N ASP A 806 61.79 10.00 53.70
CA ASP A 806 63.04 9.23 53.75
C ASP A 806 63.01 8.15 54.86
N ASP A 807 61.94 8.09 55.66
CA ASP A 807 61.75 7.10 56.74
C ASP A 807 60.96 5.88 56.22
N LEU A 808 61.61 5.04 55.42
CA LEU A 808 61.01 3.81 54.89
C LEU A 808 60.51 2.82 55.98
N PRO A 809 61.23 2.59 57.10
CA PRO A 809 60.73 1.76 58.19
C PRO A 809 59.43 2.30 58.79
N GLY A 810 59.36 3.62 59.00
CA GLY A 810 58.14 4.29 59.46
C GLY A 810 57.00 4.15 58.45
N LEU A 811 57.26 4.40 57.17
CA LEU A 811 56.25 4.26 56.10
C LEU A 811 55.72 2.83 56.01
N LYS A 812 56.60 1.82 56.11
CA LYS A 812 56.20 0.41 56.15
C LYS A 812 55.26 0.09 57.32
N HIS A 813 55.55 0.60 58.52
CA HIS A 813 54.66 0.43 59.67
C HIS A 813 53.31 1.15 59.46
N ALA A 814 53.31 2.33 58.83
CA ALA A 814 52.09 3.05 58.49
C ALA A 814 51.21 2.30 57.47
N VAL A 815 51.83 1.67 56.46
CA VAL A 815 51.15 0.79 55.47
C VAL A 815 50.55 -0.44 56.15
N GLN A 816 51.29 -1.09 57.07
CA GLN A 816 50.78 -2.22 57.86
C GLN A 816 49.61 -1.83 58.78
N ASN A 817 49.68 -0.66 59.41
CA ASN A 817 48.60 -0.12 60.24
C ASN A 817 47.34 0.20 59.42
N LEU A 818 47.49 0.68 58.19
CA LEU A 818 46.36 0.85 57.27
C LEU A 818 45.73 -0.51 56.94
N GLY A 819 46.54 -1.53 56.64
CA GLY A 819 46.07 -2.88 56.32
C GLY A 819 45.26 -3.52 57.45
N THR A 820 45.70 -3.36 58.71
CA THR A 820 44.94 -3.87 59.88
C THR A 820 43.59 -3.17 60.05
N ARG A 821 43.52 -1.84 59.85
CA ARG A 821 42.26 -1.07 59.93
C ARG A 821 41.26 -1.43 58.82
N ILE A 822 41.75 -1.74 57.63
CA ILE A 822 40.87 -2.18 56.51
C ILE A 822 40.25 -3.55 56.81
N LEU A 823 41.01 -4.46 57.43
CA LEU A 823 40.53 -5.81 57.78
C LEU A 823 39.50 -5.81 58.92
N LEU A 824 39.65 -4.94 59.92
CA LEU A 824 38.76 -4.87 61.09
C LEU A 824 37.34 -4.42 60.75
N SER A 825 37.14 -3.61 59.70
CA SER A 825 35.80 -3.14 59.28
C SER A 825 34.97 -4.17 58.49
N ARG A 826 35.44 -5.42 58.36
CA ARG A 826 34.62 -6.54 57.82
C ARG A 826 33.49 -6.95 58.76
N SER A 827 33.48 -6.51 60.03
CA SER A 827 32.46 -6.83 61.04
C SER A 827 31.12 -6.09 60.89
N GLY A 828 30.88 -5.39 59.79
CA GLY A 828 29.69 -4.59 59.53
C GLY A 828 28.59 -5.27 58.70
N GLY A 829 28.35 -6.58 58.88
CA GLY A 829 27.17 -7.26 58.33
C GLY A 829 27.22 -7.60 56.82
N VAL A 830 28.40 -7.60 56.20
CA VAL A 830 28.59 -8.15 54.85
C VAL A 830 29.34 -9.47 55.01
N ASN A 831 28.64 -10.59 54.80
CA ASN A 831 29.27 -11.89 54.61
C ASN A 831 29.84 -12.02 53.20
#